data_AF-Q8I6Y9-F1
#
_entry.id   AF-Q8I6Y9-F1
#
_cell.length_a   1.000
_cell.length_b   1.000
_cell.length_c   1.000
_cell.angle_alpha   90.00
_cell.angle_beta   90.00
_cell.angle_gamma   90.00
#
_symmetry.space_group_name_H-M   'P 1'
#
loop_
_entity.id
_entity.type
_entity.pdbx_description
1 polymer ?
#
loop_
_entity_poly.entity_id
_entity_poly.type
_entity_poly.pdbx_seq_one_letter_code
_entity_poly.pdbx_strand_id
1 'polypeptide(L)'
;MTSSEASEFRMIEDDDDVSNNVTWTESDNSRLREKQFLLSCERGDIGSVRKLLAGISTETFNINCLDPLGRNALLIAIENENIEMIELLLDHNIETGDAILYAIGEENVEAVEIIVEHLEKMDKFDSERQGVEITEHSAFTPDITPIVLAAHKDNYECIKLFLDKKGTVPHPHDVRCSCPECYVAREEDSLRLSRSRINAYRALTSPSLICLSARDPILYAFELSWELKRLSFIENEFRTDYEELSQKCQKFCVHMLDQVRGSKELEVVLNHTTNAWHDVTSANYGNPEKLARLKLAIQLSQKRFVAHPNCQQLLLDIWYEGVESVRCTNFIYKLIFYILGMLSFPLFSLVYLLAPHSSMGQFAKKPFIKFLSHSGSYIFFLILLIMASQRMNVIDNILRTDDVDRKETRGPPPTIIECAIFLWVLGLIWVEIKQLWECGLYNYCRNLWNILDFITNSLYLCTTALRVVAYVQVEQEALRANSVHIARHLPRRDWDAWDPTLLSECFFATANIFSSLKLVHIFTVSPHLGPLKISLGRMVIDIVKFFMVYALVLFAFACGLNQLLWYYASMRQNECNLYEQYKNEKSLSYKYEHLKESCDDKYKSCSSIYHTAETLFWALFGLVDLTHFRLKEDHFLSEWTGKTIFGSYCCCSIIVLLNMLIAMMSNSYQYISDQADIEWKFARSRLFLEYFDDTATLPPPFNIVPSPKSIYYCLHYLTKKLCNCTKLQQPSKQKSMRVESKNLAIRQRPRKQLPENCAKNRYSGAQFHSRNKKKTAMAERRLKNSALLLKEFPVPQMFKAGQRNMSISSIQSNGRLKPSFMPSSSKLSWSNLKVKASRLSKSKSIDTTHLDVTRLHALSKKSPLQKQAHTSFDTSSLNDDTDELL
;
A
#
# COMPACT_ATOMS: atom_id res chain seq x y z
N MET A 1 21.57 41.27 19.89
CA MET A 1 21.34 41.97 21.17
C MET A 1 20.90 40.93 22.19
N THR A 2 21.87 40.32 22.88
CA THR A 2 21.88 39.78 24.25
C THR A 2 23.20 39.01 24.38
N SER A 3 23.90 39.29 25.47
CA SER A 3 25.28 38.97 25.78
C SER A 3 25.55 37.48 25.91
N SER A 4 26.71 37.06 25.42
CA SER A 4 27.34 35.77 25.63
C SER A 4 27.86 35.63 27.07
N GLU A 5 27.34 34.67 27.82
CA GLU A 5 28.06 34.01 28.92
C GLU A 5 28.14 32.53 28.53
N ALA A 6 29.26 32.12 27.95
CA ALA A 6 29.56 30.73 27.70
C ALA A 6 30.14 30.13 28.99
N SER A 7 29.37 29.27 29.67
CA SER A 7 29.86 28.44 30.76
C SER A 7 30.75 27.34 30.19
N GLU A 8 32.05 27.45 30.44
CA GLU A 8 33.09 26.53 30.00
C GLU A 8 32.93 25.17 30.73
N PHE A 9 32.34 24.17 30.07
CA PHE A 9 32.25 22.80 30.56
C PHE A 9 33.64 22.14 30.53
N ARG A 10 34.19 21.76 31.69
CA ARG A 10 35.47 21.04 31.77
C ARG A 10 35.26 19.53 31.55
N MET A 11 35.82 19.00 30.47
CA MET A 11 36.03 17.56 30.31
C MET A 11 37.23 17.10 31.14
N ILE A 12 37.13 15.89 31.71
CA ILE A 12 38.26 15.22 32.38
C ILE A 12 38.99 14.40 31.30
N GLU A 13 39.95 15.01 30.60
CA GLU A 13 40.87 14.30 29.69
C GLU A 13 42.09 13.77 30.49
N ASP A 14 42.46 12.51 30.22
CA ASP A 14 43.67 11.86 30.75
C ASP A 14 44.86 12.22 29.82
N ASP A 15 45.54 13.34 30.06
CA ASP A 15 46.76 13.70 29.33
C ASP A 15 48.03 13.42 30.16
N ASP A 16 48.65 12.29 29.84
CA ASP A 16 50.07 12.02 30.08
C ASP A 16 50.89 12.79 29.03
N ASP A 17 51.44 13.99 29.33
CA ASP A 17 52.74 14.43 28.79
C ASP A 17 53.28 15.79 29.33
N VAL A 18 54.42 15.67 30.02
CA VAL A 18 55.59 16.56 30.19
C VAL A 18 55.50 18.09 29.96
N SER A 19 55.90 18.80 31.03
CA SER A 19 56.53 20.14 31.10
C SER A 19 55.64 21.39 31.13
N ASN A 20 55.32 21.89 32.34
CA ASN A 20 55.59 23.28 32.77
C ASN A 20 55.24 23.49 34.26
N ASN A 21 56.20 24.04 35.01
CA ASN A 21 56.11 24.37 36.44
C ASN A 21 55.19 25.58 36.68
N VAL A 22 53.87 25.41 36.83
CA VAL A 22 52.97 26.48 37.33
C VAL A 22 51.75 25.86 38.04
N THR A 23 51.58 26.13 39.34
CA THR A 23 50.33 25.98 40.16
C THR A 23 49.47 24.71 40.00
N TRP A 24 49.94 23.55 40.47
CA TRP A 24 49.26 22.25 40.31
C TRP A 24 48.42 21.73 41.49
N THR A 25 48.38 22.39 42.67
CA THR A 25 47.84 21.76 43.89
C THR A 25 46.34 21.99 44.17
N GLU A 26 45.74 23.09 43.70
CA GLU A 26 44.31 23.37 43.91
C GLU A 26 43.42 22.78 42.80
N SER A 27 43.92 22.71 41.55
CA SER A 27 43.22 22.12 40.41
C SER A 27 43.07 20.61 40.52
N ASP A 28 44.08 19.90 41.05
CA ASP A 28 44.04 18.45 41.14
C ASP A 28 43.12 17.96 42.27
N ASN A 29 43.01 18.74 43.35
CA ASN A 29 42.11 18.43 44.47
C ASN A 29 40.63 18.63 44.11
N SER A 30 40.29 19.64 43.31
CA SER A 30 38.91 19.82 42.82
C SER A 30 38.52 18.70 41.87
N ARG A 31 39.39 18.35 40.91
CA ARG A 31 39.21 17.20 39.99
C ARG A 31 39.03 15.87 40.72
N LEU A 32 39.82 15.61 41.76
CA LEU A 32 39.69 14.38 42.56
C LEU A 32 38.34 14.30 43.29
N ARG A 33 37.83 15.43 43.80
CA ARG A 33 36.51 15.49 44.43
C ARG A 33 35.37 15.31 43.43
N GLU A 34 35.48 15.88 42.24
CA GLU A 34 34.54 15.67 41.13
C GLU A 34 34.49 14.20 40.71
N LYS A 35 35.65 13.56 40.53
CA LYS A 35 35.75 12.12 40.27
C LYS A 35 35.13 11.28 41.40
N GLN A 36 35.40 11.64 42.66
CA GLN A 36 34.79 10.96 43.81
C GLN A 36 33.27 11.12 43.84
N PHE A 37 32.75 12.29 43.48
CA PHE A 37 31.32 12.57 43.39
C PHE A 37 30.64 11.73 42.30
N LEU A 38 31.17 11.73 41.08
CA LEU A 38 30.63 10.94 39.96
C LEU A 38 30.67 9.44 40.27
N LEU A 39 31.78 8.91 40.80
CA LEU A 39 31.89 7.51 41.24
C LEU A 39 30.92 7.16 42.38
N SER A 40 30.61 8.12 43.27
CA SER A 40 29.63 7.91 44.34
C SER A 40 28.20 7.85 43.79
N CYS A 41 27.90 8.67 42.77
CA CYS A 41 26.63 8.63 42.05
C CYS A 41 26.47 7.31 41.28
N GLU A 42 27.51 6.88 40.57
CA GLU A 42 27.54 5.62 39.81
C GLU A 42 27.36 4.38 40.70
N ARG A 43 27.94 4.40 41.90
CA ARG A 43 27.76 3.32 42.90
C ARG A 43 26.41 3.37 43.63
N GLY A 44 25.65 4.45 43.49
CA GLY A 44 24.40 4.69 44.22
C GLY A 44 24.58 5.00 45.71
N ASP A 45 25.74 5.52 46.13
CA ASP A 45 25.99 5.88 47.54
C ASP A 45 25.44 7.28 47.88
N ILE A 46 24.14 7.33 48.16
CA ILE A 46 23.39 8.55 48.52
C ILE A 46 23.99 9.24 49.74
N GLY A 47 24.55 8.48 50.69
CA GLY A 47 25.12 9.03 51.93
C GLY A 47 26.38 9.84 51.67
N SER A 48 27.26 9.33 50.79
CA SER A 48 28.47 10.04 50.37
C SER A 48 28.13 11.26 49.51
N VAL A 49 27.20 11.13 48.56
CA VAL A 49 26.76 12.25 47.71
C VAL A 49 26.13 13.36 48.57
N ARG A 50 25.26 13.04 49.52
CA ARG A 50 24.66 14.03 50.43
C ARG A 50 25.71 14.79 51.26
N LYS A 51 26.79 14.12 51.69
CA LYS A 51 27.90 14.75 52.42
C LYS A 51 28.70 15.70 51.54
N LEU A 52 28.97 15.28 50.29
CA LEU A 52 29.67 16.11 49.30
C LEU A 52 28.83 17.35 48.95
N LEU A 53 27.52 17.19 48.78
CA LEU A 53 26.60 18.30 48.48
C LEU A 53 26.31 19.22 49.69
N ALA A 54 26.34 18.70 50.92
CA ALA A 54 26.18 19.53 52.12
C ALA A 54 27.38 20.47 52.38
N GLY A 55 28.52 20.20 51.75
CA GLY A 55 29.77 20.96 51.91
C GLY A 55 30.05 22.03 50.84
N ILE A 56 29.06 22.36 49.99
CA ILE A 56 29.27 23.21 48.81
C ILE A 56 29.48 24.68 49.20
N SER A 57 30.73 25.14 49.08
CA SER A 57 31.00 26.48 48.56
C SER A 57 31.21 26.36 47.05
N THR A 58 30.41 27.08 46.26
CA THR A 58 30.34 27.02 44.78
C THR A 58 31.68 27.26 44.07
N GLU A 59 32.69 27.76 44.78
CA GLU A 59 34.01 28.10 44.23
C GLU A 59 34.95 26.90 44.09
N THR A 60 34.67 25.75 44.73
CA THR A 60 35.65 24.63 44.81
C THR A 60 35.21 23.32 44.15
N PHE A 61 33.94 23.20 43.79
CA PHE A 61 33.35 21.95 43.32
C PHE A 61 32.25 22.23 42.29
N ASN A 62 32.45 21.76 41.06
CA ASN A 62 31.42 21.85 40.03
C ASN A 62 30.45 20.65 40.14
N ILE A 63 29.20 20.91 40.49
CA ILE A 63 28.13 19.89 40.52
C ILE A 63 27.86 19.36 39.10
N ASN A 64 28.04 20.20 38.08
CA ASN A 64 27.81 19.88 36.67
C ASN A 64 29.08 19.33 35.99
N CYS A 65 29.97 18.66 36.73
CA CYS A 65 31.12 17.98 36.16
C CYS A 65 30.68 16.81 35.25
N LEU A 66 31.47 16.56 34.21
CA LEU A 66 31.25 15.47 33.26
C LEU A 66 32.28 14.37 33.48
N ASP A 67 31.86 13.12 33.30
CA ASP A 67 32.80 12.02 33.19
C ASP A 67 33.51 12.04 31.80
N PRO A 68 34.54 11.20 31.59
CA PRO A 68 35.20 11.08 30.28
C PRO A 68 34.28 10.63 29.13
N LEU A 69 33.07 10.13 29.43
CA LEU A 69 32.06 9.75 28.45
C LEU A 69 31.06 10.90 28.16
N GLY A 70 31.22 12.06 28.80
CA GLY A 70 30.34 13.21 28.65
C GLY A 70 29.04 13.14 29.47
N ARG A 71 28.94 12.24 30.46
CA ARG A 71 27.76 12.09 31.33
C ARG A 71 27.88 12.96 32.56
N ASN A 72 26.80 13.66 32.91
CA ASN A 72 26.67 14.35 34.19
C ASN A 72 26.15 13.39 35.29
N ALA A 73 26.20 13.82 36.55
CA ALA A 73 25.72 12.99 37.67
C ALA A 73 24.23 12.61 37.58
N LEU A 74 23.40 13.48 37.00
CA LEU A 74 21.97 13.24 36.80
C LEU A 74 21.71 12.14 35.75
N LEU A 75 22.46 12.14 34.65
CA LEU A 75 22.44 11.12 33.61
C LEU A 75 22.84 9.75 34.17
N ILE A 76 23.91 9.72 34.97
CA ILE A 76 24.35 8.49 35.66
C ILE A 76 23.26 7.97 36.60
N ALA A 77 22.57 8.86 37.32
CA ALA A 77 21.47 8.47 38.21
C ALA A 77 20.25 7.92 37.43
N ILE A 78 19.95 8.49 36.25
CA ILE A 78 18.88 8.05 35.35
C ILE A 78 19.19 6.69 34.73
N GLU A 79 20.41 6.50 34.20
CA GLU A 79 20.88 5.23 33.62
C GLU A 79 20.82 4.07 34.63
N ASN A 80 21.11 4.36 35.90
CA ASN A 80 21.06 3.38 36.99
C ASN A 80 19.66 3.21 37.62
N GLU A 81 18.63 3.89 37.10
CA GLU A 81 17.26 3.90 37.64
C GLU A 81 17.19 4.25 39.15
N ASN A 82 18.11 5.08 39.65
CA ASN A 82 18.18 5.43 41.08
C ASN A 82 17.38 6.70 41.40
N ILE A 83 16.09 6.52 41.69
CA ILE A 83 15.13 7.59 41.91
C ILE A 83 15.52 8.51 43.07
N GLU A 84 15.97 7.95 44.21
CA GLU A 84 16.36 8.74 45.38
C GLU A 84 17.57 9.65 45.09
N MET A 85 18.48 9.19 44.22
CA MET A 85 19.62 10.01 43.78
C MET A 85 19.16 11.13 42.85
N ILE A 86 18.22 10.86 41.94
CA ILE A 86 17.64 11.86 41.04
C ILE A 86 16.97 12.99 41.85
N GLU A 87 16.13 12.65 42.82
CA GLU A 87 15.49 13.63 43.72
C GLU A 87 16.53 14.48 44.46
N LEU A 88 17.56 13.83 45.02
CA LEU A 88 18.61 14.52 45.74
C LEU A 88 19.42 15.47 44.86
N LEU A 89 19.73 15.10 43.63
CA LEU A 89 20.48 15.95 42.70
C LEU A 89 19.62 17.14 42.22
N LEU A 90 18.33 16.91 41.96
CA LEU A 90 17.39 17.97 41.57
C LEU A 90 17.14 18.96 42.73
N ASP A 91 17.07 18.50 43.98
CA ASP A 91 16.94 19.38 45.15
C ASP A 91 18.12 20.37 45.29
N HIS A 92 19.29 20.04 44.73
CA HIS A 92 20.48 20.91 44.72
C HIS A 92 20.64 21.71 43.40
N ASN A 93 19.58 21.80 42.58
CA ASN A 93 19.53 22.56 41.33
C ASN A 93 20.64 22.20 40.32
N ILE A 94 20.91 20.91 40.13
CA ILE A 94 21.78 20.44 39.04
C ILE A 94 21.20 20.85 37.67
N GLU A 95 22.06 21.10 36.69
CA GLU A 95 21.59 21.42 35.34
C GLU A 95 20.93 20.20 34.68
N THR A 96 19.66 20.34 34.31
CA THR A 96 18.88 19.25 33.72
C THR A 96 19.21 19.01 32.25
N GLY A 97 19.59 20.04 31.49
CA GLY A 97 19.98 19.95 30.07
C GLY A 97 19.03 19.07 29.23
N ASP A 98 19.58 17.96 28.72
CA ASP A 98 18.88 16.93 27.96
C ASP A 98 18.54 15.67 28.76
N ALA A 99 18.71 15.67 30.09
CA ALA A 99 18.48 14.52 30.98
C ALA A 99 17.07 13.94 30.87
N ILE A 100 16.05 14.78 30.61
CA ILE A 100 14.68 14.31 30.38
C ILE A 100 14.58 13.40 29.15
N LEU A 101 15.38 13.65 28.10
CA LEU A 101 15.42 12.79 26.91
C LEU A 101 16.03 11.43 27.22
N TYR A 102 17.07 11.38 28.07
CA TYR A 102 17.63 10.12 28.55
C TYR A 102 16.66 9.34 29.43
N ALA A 103 15.92 10.01 30.32
CA ALA A 103 14.89 9.36 31.15
C ALA A 103 13.77 8.73 30.28
N ILE A 104 13.36 9.41 29.20
CA ILE A 104 12.44 8.85 28.20
C ILE A 104 13.10 7.72 27.40
N GLY A 105 14.40 7.85 27.10
CA GLY A 105 15.22 6.88 26.42
C GLY A 105 15.26 5.52 27.13
N GLU A 106 15.43 5.53 28.46
CA GLU A 106 15.39 4.37 29.35
C GLU A 106 13.95 3.92 29.70
N GLU A 107 12.94 4.70 29.31
CA GLU A 107 11.52 4.42 29.55
C GLU A 107 11.14 4.35 31.04
N ASN A 108 11.83 5.14 31.88
CA ASN A 108 11.57 5.29 33.31
C ASN A 108 10.58 6.44 33.55
N VAL A 109 9.31 6.09 33.78
CA VAL A 109 8.22 7.07 33.90
C VAL A 109 8.32 7.88 35.20
N GLU A 110 8.73 7.24 36.30
CA GLU A 110 8.87 7.90 37.60
C GLU A 110 9.96 8.99 37.54
N ALA A 111 11.10 8.70 36.91
CA ALA A 111 12.15 9.70 36.68
C ALA A 111 11.65 10.87 35.82
N VAL A 112 10.88 10.61 34.76
CA VAL A 112 10.32 11.65 33.90
C VAL A 112 9.33 12.53 34.68
N GLU A 113 8.46 11.95 35.51
CA GLU A 113 7.52 12.71 36.34
C GLU A 113 8.26 13.65 37.31
N ILE A 114 9.27 13.15 38.02
CA ILE A 114 10.07 13.94 38.98
C ILE A 114 10.81 15.08 38.28
N ILE A 115 11.42 14.81 37.12
CA ILE A 115 12.14 15.84 36.34
C ILE A 115 11.16 16.90 35.83
N VAL A 116 9.98 16.50 35.32
CA VAL A 116 8.95 17.44 34.86
C VAL A 116 8.43 18.30 36.01
N GLU A 117 8.16 17.73 37.18
CA GLU A 117 7.75 18.49 38.37
C GLU A 117 8.82 19.49 38.81
N HIS A 118 10.11 19.13 38.72
CA HIS A 118 11.21 20.03 39.03
C HIS A 118 11.32 21.18 38.00
N LEU A 119 11.21 20.88 36.70
CA LEU A 119 11.21 21.89 35.64
C LEU A 119 10.03 22.86 35.73
N GLU A 120 8.86 22.38 36.16
CA GLU A 120 7.70 23.23 36.45
C GLU A 120 7.95 24.15 37.65
N LYS A 121 8.62 23.66 38.71
CA LYS A 121 9.00 24.50 39.86
C LYS A 121 9.99 25.60 39.49
N MET A 122 10.83 25.37 38.48
CA MET A 122 11.82 26.33 37.98
C MET A 122 11.29 27.26 36.87
N ASP A 123 10.02 27.15 36.48
CA ASP A 123 9.42 27.86 35.32
C ASP A 123 10.21 27.66 33.99
N LYS A 124 10.94 26.54 33.86
CA LYS A 124 11.70 26.19 32.64
C LYS A 124 10.91 25.34 31.64
N PHE A 125 9.67 24.97 31.98
CA PHE A 125 8.84 24.10 31.14
C PHE A 125 8.00 24.90 30.15
N ASP A 126 8.52 25.11 28.94
CA ASP A 126 7.78 25.71 27.83
C ASP A 126 7.01 24.66 27.02
N SER A 127 5.84 25.02 26.47
CA SER A 127 5.04 24.10 25.64
C SER A 127 5.76 23.64 24.36
N GLU A 128 6.69 24.45 23.84
CA GLU A 128 7.41 24.19 22.58
C GLU A 128 8.65 23.31 22.80
N ARG A 129 9.49 23.67 23.77
CA ARG A 129 10.74 22.95 24.08
C ARG A 129 10.55 21.83 25.10
N GLN A 130 9.47 21.88 25.88
CA GLN A 130 9.12 20.93 26.95
C GLN A 130 10.27 20.75 27.95
N GLY A 131 11.03 21.83 28.20
CA GLY A 131 12.12 21.88 29.17
C GLY A 131 13.47 21.30 28.73
N VAL A 132 13.67 21.03 27.43
CA VAL A 132 14.98 20.58 26.92
C VAL A 132 15.83 21.75 26.43
N GLU A 133 17.07 21.78 26.91
CA GLU A 133 18.13 22.65 26.41
C GLU A 133 19.18 21.79 25.69
N ILE A 134 19.11 21.75 24.35
CA ILE A 134 20.01 20.95 23.51
C ILE A 134 21.25 21.81 23.18
N THR A 135 22.41 21.43 23.72
CA THR A 135 23.71 22.04 23.42
C THR A 135 24.43 21.30 22.29
N GLU A 136 25.52 21.87 21.75
CA GLU A 136 26.33 21.24 20.69
C GLU A 136 26.95 19.89 21.13
N HIS A 137 27.08 19.67 22.43
CA HIS A 137 27.58 18.43 23.04
C HIS A 137 26.50 17.38 23.32
N SER A 138 25.23 17.71 23.10
CA SER A 138 24.14 16.76 23.32
C SER A 138 24.11 15.67 22.23
N ALA A 139 23.71 14.46 22.63
CA ALA A 139 23.62 13.33 21.71
C ALA A 139 22.39 13.42 20.77
N PHE A 140 21.42 14.27 21.11
CA PHE A 140 20.15 14.39 20.40
C PHE A 140 20.16 15.54 19.39
N THR A 141 19.47 15.37 18.28
CA THR A 141 19.31 16.47 17.33
C THR A 141 18.32 17.51 17.89
N PRO A 142 18.55 18.81 17.63
CA PRO A 142 17.77 19.91 18.22
C PRO A 142 16.27 19.94 17.86
N ASP A 143 15.84 19.14 16.89
CA ASP A 143 14.45 18.93 16.51
C ASP A 143 13.71 17.91 17.39
N ILE A 144 14.41 17.15 18.23
CA ILE A 144 13.82 16.12 19.09
C ILE A 144 13.30 16.75 20.38
N THR A 145 11.97 16.91 20.46
CA THR A 145 11.30 17.26 21.71
C THR A 145 10.99 16.00 22.55
N PRO A 146 10.80 16.12 23.88
CA PRO A 146 10.41 15.03 24.77
C PRO A 146 9.21 14.22 24.27
N ILE A 147 8.16 14.87 23.79
CA ILE A 147 6.99 14.19 23.22
C ILE A 147 7.33 13.43 21.93
N VAL A 148 8.23 13.97 21.08
CA VAL A 148 8.68 13.31 19.85
C VAL A 148 9.48 12.05 20.20
N LEU A 149 10.40 12.12 21.16
CA LEU A 149 11.17 10.96 21.62
C LEU A 149 10.28 9.92 22.32
N ALA A 150 9.34 10.36 23.16
CA ALA A 150 8.37 9.48 23.82
C ALA A 150 7.50 8.74 22.79
N ALA A 151 7.11 9.43 21.71
CA ALA A 151 6.40 8.86 20.58
C ALA A 151 7.27 7.89 19.75
N HIS A 152 8.56 8.18 19.55
CA HIS A 152 9.49 7.25 18.90
C HIS A 152 9.62 5.93 19.67
N LYS A 153 9.67 6.01 21.01
CA LYS A 153 9.64 4.86 21.92
C LYS A 153 8.23 4.25 22.08
N ASP A 154 7.19 4.84 21.52
CA ASP A 154 5.77 4.42 21.64
C ASP A 154 5.28 4.31 23.11
N ASN A 155 5.87 5.08 24.05
CA ASN A 155 5.58 4.95 25.48
C ASN A 155 4.28 5.67 25.86
N TYR A 156 3.21 4.91 26.05
CA TYR A 156 1.87 5.44 26.34
C TYR A 156 1.82 6.36 27.57
N GLU A 157 2.54 6.02 28.65
CA GLU A 157 2.48 6.79 29.91
C GLU A 157 3.20 8.14 29.77
N CYS A 158 4.42 8.15 29.23
CA CYS A 158 5.14 9.40 28.95
C CYS A 158 4.38 10.29 27.95
N ILE A 159 3.83 9.72 26.87
CA ILE A 159 3.06 10.50 25.88
C ILE A 159 1.83 11.12 26.56
N LYS A 160 1.14 10.37 27.42
CA LYS A 160 -0.02 10.88 28.16
C LYS A 160 0.38 12.02 29.10
N LEU A 161 1.48 11.87 29.84
CA LEU A 161 2.03 12.91 30.71
C LEU A 161 2.28 14.21 29.93
N PHE A 162 2.98 14.14 28.79
CA PHE A 162 3.24 15.33 27.98
C PHE A 162 1.98 15.92 27.34
N LEU A 163 1.01 15.10 26.92
CA LEU A 163 -0.27 15.59 26.38
C LEU A 163 -1.12 16.29 27.45
N ASP A 164 -1.13 15.79 28.68
CA ASP A 164 -1.82 16.41 29.83
C ASP A 164 -1.20 17.79 30.16
N LYS A 165 0.11 17.95 29.91
CA LYS A 165 0.86 19.22 30.00
C LYS A 165 0.80 20.09 28.73
N LYS A 166 -0.13 19.80 27.80
CA LYS A 166 -0.32 20.51 26.51
C LYS A 166 0.86 20.43 25.52
N GLY A 167 1.78 19.48 25.69
CA GLY A 167 2.81 19.20 24.71
C GLY A 167 2.20 18.76 23.38
N THR A 168 2.61 19.38 22.27
CA THR A 168 2.14 19.03 20.92
C THR A 168 3.29 18.63 20.01
N VAL A 169 3.05 17.68 19.12
CA VAL A 169 3.97 17.37 18.01
C VAL A 169 3.61 18.28 16.84
N PRO A 170 4.51 19.14 16.34
CA PRO A 170 4.22 19.99 15.18
C PRO A 170 4.01 19.11 13.94
N HIS A 171 2.95 19.39 13.18
CA HIS A 171 2.73 18.72 11.92
C HIS A 171 3.65 19.33 10.85
N PRO A 172 4.47 18.53 10.14
CA PRO A 172 5.40 19.09 9.16
C PRO A 172 4.69 19.83 8.03
N HIS A 173 5.29 20.93 7.57
CA HIS A 173 4.83 21.59 6.35
C HIS A 173 5.07 20.70 5.12
N ASP A 174 4.26 20.93 4.07
CA ASP A 174 4.45 20.27 2.78
C ASP A 174 5.88 20.52 2.26
N VAL A 175 6.46 19.54 1.56
CA VAL A 175 7.85 19.61 1.04
C VAL A 175 8.04 20.81 0.10
N ARG A 176 6.93 21.24 -0.54
CA ARG A 176 6.89 22.39 -1.45
C ARG A 176 6.46 23.70 -0.78
N CYS A 177 6.38 23.76 0.54
CA CYS A 177 6.01 24.96 1.26
C CYS A 177 7.05 26.07 1.04
N SER A 178 6.57 27.28 0.74
CA SER A 178 7.39 28.47 0.52
C SER A 178 7.15 29.53 1.61
N CYS A 179 6.80 29.13 2.83
CA CYS A 179 6.71 30.05 3.96
C CYS A 179 8.12 30.54 4.36
N PRO A 180 8.24 31.73 4.98
CA PRO A 180 9.54 32.29 5.36
C PRO A 180 10.34 31.36 6.27
N GLU A 181 9.69 30.69 7.22
CA GLU A 181 10.33 29.74 8.14
C GLU A 181 10.97 28.54 7.41
N CYS A 182 10.26 27.92 6.48
CA CYS A 182 10.80 26.81 5.69
C CYS A 182 11.87 27.27 4.69
N TYR A 183 11.75 28.49 4.17
CA TYR A 183 12.76 29.05 3.28
C TYR A 183 14.08 29.24 4.03
N VAL A 184 14.06 29.87 5.21
CA VAL A 184 15.23 30.08 6.07
C VAL A 184 15.81 28.75 6.53
N ALA A 185 14.99 27.83 7.06
CA ALA A 185 15.47 26.52 7.52
C ALA A 185 16.12 25.70 6.39
N ARG A 186 15.64 25.84 5.15
CA ARG A 186 16.23 25.18 3.98
C ARG A 186 17.54 25.82 3.52
N GLU A 187 17.67 27.14 3.66
CA GLU A 187 18.88 27.90 3.33
C GLU A 187 19.98 27.66 4.38
N GLU A 188 19.62 27.54 5.66
CA GLU A 188 20.53 27.17 6.74
C GLU A 188 21.02 25.72 6.60
N ASP A 189 20.10 24.75 6.59
CA ASP A 189 20.44 23.33 6.45
C ASP A 189 19.26 22.49 5.94
N SER A 190 19.30 22.20 4.63
CA SER A 190 18.32 21.35 3.98
C SER A 190 18.25 19.91 4.54
N LEU A 191 19.37 19.35 5.02
CA LEU A 191 19.42 17.99 5.56
C LEU A 191 18.75 17.96 6.92
N ARG A 192 19.06 18.91 7.81
CA ARG A 192 18.40 19.03 9.13
C ARG A 192 16.89 19.24 8.98
N LEU A 193 16.44 20.03 8.02
CA LEU A 193 15.02 20.19 7.71
C LEU A 193 14.37 18.85 7.28
N SER A 194 15.04 18.09 6.40
CA SER A 194 14.53 16.77 5.96
C SER A 194 14.49 15.74 7.11
N ARG A 195 15.52 15.72 7.97
CA ARG A 195 15.61 14.82 9.13
C ARG A 195 14.57 15.18 10.19
N SER A 196 14.37 16.47 10.45
CA SER A 196 13.32 16.97 11.34
C SER A 196 11.92 16.56 10.88
N ARG A 197 11.64 16.69 9.57
CA ARG A 197 10.38 16.23 8.97
C ARG A 197 10.16 14.74 9.20
N ILE A 198 11.16 13.89 8.94
CA ILE A 198 11.07 12.44 9.16
C ILE A 198 10.87 12.10 10.63
N ASN A 199 11.58 12.77 11.54
CA ASN A 199 11.45 12.58 12.98
C ASN A 199 10.04 12.95 13.48
N ALA A 200 9.48 14.05 12.99
CA ALA A 200 8.10 14.44 13.28
C ALA A 200 7.09 13.41 12.75
N TYR A 201 7.22 12.94 11.50
CA TYR A 201 6.36 11.88 10.97
C TYR A 201 6.52 10.55 11.73
N ARG A 202 7.74 10.20 12.14
CA ARG A 202 8.00 9.01 12.98
C ARG A 202 7.28 9.11 14.34
N ALA A 203 7.16 10.30 14.92
CA ALA A 203 6.37 10.54 16.11
C ALA A 203 4.85 10.44 15.85
N LEU A 204 4.34 11.10 14.80
CA LEU A 204 2.92 11.11 14.43
C LEU A 204 2.36 9.71 14.09
N THR A 205 3.22 8.83 13.57
CA THR A 205 2.88 7.44 13.22
C THR A 205 2.91 6.47 14.40
N SER A 206 3.21 6.95 15.62
CA SER A 206 3.22 6.10 16.81
C SER A 206 1.79 5.70 17.23
N PRO A 207 1.51 4.39 17.41
CA PRO A 207 0.19 3.90 17.81
C PRO A 207 -0.36 4.56 19.08
N SER A 208 0.49 4.75 20.10
CA SER A 208 0.06 5.33 21.37
C SER A 208 -0.34 6.79 21.25
N LEU A 209 0.40 7.59 20.47
CA LEU A 209 0.04 8.98 20.20
C LEU A 209 -1.26 9.07 19.40
N ILE A 210 -1.42 8.28 18.33
CA ILE A 210 -2.66 8.25 17.54
C ILE A 210 -3.85 7.89 18.41
N CYS A 211 -3.70 6.89 19.29
CA CYS A 211 -4.74 6.57 20.27
C CYS A 211 -5.04 7.77 21.17
N LEU A 212 -4.07 8.45 21.76
CA LEU A 212 -4.37 9.52 22.71
C LEU A 212 -4.90 10.81 22.04
N SER A 213 -4.33 11.22 20.91
CA SER A 213 -4.61 12.51 20.27
C SER A 213 -5.78 12.47 19.28
N ALA A 214 -5.96 11.38 18.52
CA ALA A 214 -6.95 11.34 17.45
C ALA A 214 -8.36 11.03 17.97
N ARG A 215 -9.34 11.78 17.46
CA ARG A 215 -10.78 11.50 17.68
C ARG A 215 -11.23 10.22 16.98
N ASP A 216 -10.76 10.04 15.74
CA ASP A 216 -10.97 8.83 14.93
C ASP A 216 -9.61 8.27 14.50
N PRO A 217 -9.05 7.31 15.24
CA PRO A 217 -7.69 6.82 15.00
C PRO A 217 -7.54 6.09 13.67
N ILE A 218 -8.61 5.44 13.17
CA ILE A 218 -8.56 4.69 11.91
C ILE A 218 -8.53 5.65 10.73
N LEU A 219 -9.37 6.70 10.74
CA LEU A 219 -9.35 7.72 9.68
C LEU A 219 -8.00 8.44 9.65
N TYR A 220 -7.53 8.89 10.81
CA TYR A 220 -6.24 9.59 10.92
C TYR A 220 -5.09 8.73 10.38
N ALA A 221 -5.03 7.46 10.77
CA ALA A 221 -4.00 6.55 10.27
C ALA A 221 -4.11 6.26 8.76
N PHE A 222 -5.32 6.24 8.19
CA PHE A 222 -5.49 6.11 6.73
C PHE A 222 -4.96 7.34 5.99
N GLU A 223 -5.32 8.54 6.42
CA GLU A 223 -4.86 9.80 5.82
C GLU A 223 -3.33 9.92 5.92
N LEU A 224 -2.78 9.70 7.12
CA LEU A 224 -1.34 9.74 7.37
C LEU A 224 -0.57 8.70 6.53
N SER A 225 -1.08 7.47 6.44
CA SER A 225 -0.42 6.44 5.62
C SER A 225 -0.42 6.77 4.13
N TRP A 226 -1.46 7.47 3.62
CA TRP A 226 -1.53 7.92 2.24
C TRP A 226 -0.58 9.10 2.00
N GLU A 227 -0.51 10.04 2.94
CA GLU A 227 0.43 11.15 2.91
C GLU A 227 1.88 10.68 2.88
N LEU A 228 2.26 9.75 3.77
CA LEU A 228 3.61 9.16 3.80
C LEU A 228 3.94 8.44 2.49
N LYS A 229 2.96 7.70 1.93
CA LYS A 229 3.14 7.04 0.64
C LYS A 229 3.26 8.03 -0.51
N ARG A 230 2.62 9.19 -0.44
CA ARG A 230 2.79 10.27 -1.42
C ARG A 230 4.18 10.90 -1.29
N LEU A 231 4.62 11.16 -0.05
CA LEU A 231 5.94 11.72 0.24
C LEU A 231 7.08 10.80 -0.22
N SER A 232 6.91 9.47 -0.12
CA SER A 232 7.91 8.50 -0.58
C SER A 232 8.16 8.54 -2.10
N PHE A 233 7.25 9.13 -2.89
CA PHE A 233 7.44 9.36 -4.33
C PHE A 233 8.00 10.77 -4.63
N ILE A 234 7.92 11.69 -3.68
CA ILE A 234 8.42 13.07 -3.82
C ILE A 234 9.88 13.13 -3.37
N GLU A 235 10.18 12.56 -2.20
CA GLU A 235 11.53 12.44 -1.63
C GLU A 235 12.04 11.01 -1.85
N ASN A 236 12.82 10.82 -2.90
CA ASN A 236 13.32 9.48 -3.28
C ASN A 236 14.42 8.99 -2.33
N GLU A 237 15.14 9.90 -1.69
CA GLU A 237 16.28 9.66 -0.81
C GLU A 237 15.86 8.89 0.46
N PHE A 238 14.72 9.26 1.06
CA PHE A 238 14.16 8.63 2.26
C PHE A 238 12.93 7.76 1.96
N ARG A 239 12.81 7.28 0.72
CA ARG A 239 11.65 6.52 0.25
C ARG A 239 11.37 5.30 1.14
N THR A 240 12.41 4.57 1.54
CA THR A 240 12.28 3.37 2.39
C THR A 240 11.68 3.71 3.76
N ASP A 241 12.09 4.82 4.36
CA ASP A 241 11.63 5.24 5.69
C ASP A 241 10.15 5.63 5.65
N TYR A 242 9.76 6.42 4.64
CA TYR A 242 8.34 6.79 4.46
C TYR A 242 7.47 5.57 4.14
N GLU A 243 7.94 4.63 3.32
CA GLU A 243 7.22 3.39 3.04
C GLU A 243 7.07 2.52 4.32
N GLU A 244 8.10 2.44 5.16
CA GLU A 244 8.04 1.73 6.45
C GLU A 244 7.04 2.39 7.42
N LEU A 245 7.11 3.72 7.57
CA LEU A 245 6.18 4.49 8.40
C LEU A 245 4.73 4.35 7.91
N SER A 246 4.50 4.37 6.59
CA SER A 246 3.18 4.11 6.01
C SER A 246 2.69 2.69 6.35
N GLN A 247 3.58 1.68 6.25
CA GLN A 247 3.25 0.31 6.65
C GLN A 247 2.95 0.18 8.15
N LYS A 248 3.62 0.94 9.02
CA LYS A 248 3.36 0.99 10.47
C LYS A 248 1.93 1.47 10.75
N CYS A 249 1.47 2.54 10.10
CA CYS A 249 0.09 3.01 10.18
C CYS A 249 -0.92 1.98 9.64
N GLN A 250 -0.61 1.31 8.52
CA GLN A 250 -1.48 0.26 7.98
C GLN A 250 -1.61 -0.93 8.94
N LYS A 251 -0.51 -1.37 9.56
CA LYS A 251 -0.52 -2.44 10.58
C LYS A 251 -1.32 -2.01 11.81
N PHE A 252 -1.19 -0.78 12.27
CA PHE A 252 -2.00 -0.23 13.36
C PHE A 252 -3.51 -0.35 13.09
N CYS A 253 -3.98 0.02 11.90
CA CYS A 253 -5.39 -0.12 11.53
C CYS A 253 -5.86 -1.58 11.51
N VAL A 254 -5.00 -2.52 11.09
CA VAL A 254 -5.30 -3.96 11.12
C VAL A 254 -5.41 -4.45 12.57
N HIS A 255 -4.48 -4.07 13.43
CA HIS A 255 -4.54 -4.44 14.85
C HIS A 255 -5.74 -3.84 15.59
N MET A 256 -6.22 -2.67 15.15
CA MET A 256 -7.49 -2.12 15.65
C MET A 256 -8.69 -3.01 15.28
N LEU A 257 -8.70 -3.57 14.06
CA LEU A 257 -9.73 -4.52 13.65
C LEU A 257 -9.65 -5.86 14.40
N ASP A 258 -8.44 -6.31 14.79
CA ASP A 258 -8.25 -7.52 15.61
C ASP A 258 -8.97 -7.40 16.98
N GLN A 259 -9.12 -6.18 17.51
CA GLN A 259 -9.76 -5.95 18.81
C GLN A 259 -11.29 -5.93 18.75
N VAL A 260 -11.88 -5.89 17.55
CA VAL A 260 -13.33 -5.88 17.34
C VAL A 260 -13.88 -7.29 17.62
N ARG A 261 -14.81 -7.42 18.58
CA ARG A 261 -15.30 -8.73 19.06
C ARG A 261 -16.65 -9.14 18.47
N GLY A 262 -17.41 -8.19 17.91
CA GLY A 262 -18.76 -8.46 17.41
C GLY A 262 -19.04 -7.82 16.05
N SER A 263 -20.00 -8.39 15.32
CA SER A 263 -20.45 -7.86 14.02
C SER A 263 -21.00 -6.44 14.11
N LYS A 264 -21.76 -6.14 15.17
CA LYS A 264 -22.29 -4.77 15.42
C LYS A 264 -21.16 -3.74 15.60
N GLU A 265 -20.09 -4.11 16.31
CA GLU A 265 -18.93 -3.24 16.48
C GLU A 265 -18.23 -3.00 15.14
N LEU A 266 -18.03 -4.08 14.36
CA LEU A 266 -17.42 -4.03 13.04
C LEU A 266 -18.24 -3.18 12.06
N GLU A 267 -19.56 -3.35 12.03
CA GLU A 267 -20.46 -2.56 11.19
C GLU A 267 -20.41 -1.08 11.55
N VAL A 268 -20.30 -0.72 12.84
CA VAL A 268 -20.16 0.68 13.23
C VAL A 268 -18.83 1.24 12.71
N VAL A 269 -17.72 0.52 12.89
CA VAL A 269 -16.39 0.94 12.38
C VAL A 269 -16.39 1.12 10.86
N LEU A 270 -16.99 0.17 10.12
CA LEU A 270 -16.97 0.18 8.65
C LEU A 270 -18.01 1.14 8.02
N ASN A 271 -19.03 1.55 8.77
CA ASN A 271 -20.04 2.51 8.32
C ASN A 271 -19.84 3.91 8.93
N HIS A 272 -18.76 4.16 9.69
CA HIS A 272 -18.54 5.44 10.35
C HIS A 272 -18.15 6.54 9.36
N THR A 273 -19.01 7.55 9.24
CA THR A 273 -18.83 8.77 8.44
C THR A 273 -18.56 9.96 9.36
N THR A 274 -17.48 10.70 9.13
CA THR A 274 -17.17 11.94 9.84
C THR A 274 -17.98 13.12 9.30
N ASN A 275 -18.32 13.07 8.00
CA ASN A 275 -19.04 14.14 7.31
C ASN A 275 -20.55 13.97 7.44
N ALA A 276 -21.12 14.51 8.52
CA ALA A 276 -22.58 14.60 8.69
C ALA A 276 -23.28 15.29 7.50
N TRP A 277 -22.58 16.13 6.73
CA TRP A 277 -23.13 16.82 5.56
C TRP A 277 -23.31 15.92 4.34
N HIS A 278 -22.37 15.00 4.06
CA HIS A 278 -22.45 14.13 2.89
C HIS A 278 -23.62 13.13 3.04
N ASP A 279 -23.84 12.64 4.26
CA ASP A 279 -24.95 11.76 4.58
C ASP A 279 -26.31 12.45 4.43
N VAL A 280 -26.42 13.75 4.73
CA VAL A 280 -27.68 14.49 4.56
C VAL A 280 -27.98 14.72 3.07
N THR A 281 -26.96 14.95 2.26
CA THR A 281 -27.13 15.10 0.80
C THR A 281 -27.40 13.76 0.10
N SER A 282 -26.77 12.67 0.54
CA SER A 282 -26.94 11.33 -0.03
C SER A 282 -28.21 10.63 0.49
N ALA A 283 -28.66 10.92 1.72
CA ALA A 283 -29.95 10.42 2.24
C ALA A 283 -31.15 10.88 1.39
N ASN A 284 -31.07 12.08 0.79
CA ASN A 284 -32.10 12.56 -0.15
C ASN A 284 -32.18 11.71 -1.45
N TYR A 285 -31.21 10.82 -1.70
CA TYR A 285 -31.20 9.87 -2.81
C TYR A 285 -31.38 8.41 -2.39
N GLY A 286 -31.93 8.15 -1.19
CA GLY A 286 -32.55 6.88 -0.88
C GLY A 286 -31.59 5.70 -0.71
N ASN A 287 -30.64 5.85 0.21
CA ASN A 287 -30.19 4.86 1.21
C ASN A 287 -28.91 5.42 1.85
N PRO A 288 -28.74 5.36 3.19
CA PRO A 288 -27.46 5.73 3.79
C PRO A 288 -26.36 4.87 3.14
N GLU A 289 -25.29 5.51 2.67
CA GLU A 289 -24.20 4.83 1.97
C GLU A 289 -23.68 3.68 2.85
N LYS A 290 -24.00 2.44 2.46
CA LYS A 290 -23.47 1.26 3.14
C LYS A 290 -21.96 1.24 2.90
N LEU A 291 -21.19 0.98 3.97
CA LEU A 291 -19.75 0.73 3.98
C LEU A 291 -18.87 1.94 3.59
N ALA A 292 -19.24 3.15 4.00
CA ALA A 292 -18.50 4.37 3.68
C ALA A 292 -17.00 4.32 4.06
N ARG A 293 -16.64 3.81 5.26
CA ARG A 293 -15.23 3.68 5.68
C ARG A 293 -14.48 2.68 4.82
N LEU A 294 -15.14 1.59 4.40
CA LEU A 294 -14.52 0.59 3.53
C LEU A 294 -14.29 1.13 2.11
N LYS A 295 -15.26 1.89 1.56
CA LYS A 295 -15.08 2.60 0.29
C LYS A 295 -13.88 3.55 0.35
N LEU A 296 -13.76 4.31 1.44
CA LEU A 296 -12.60 5.17 1.69
C LEU A 296 -11.29 4.38 1.82
N ALA A 297 -11.29 3.26 2.54
CA ALA A 297 -10.13 2.38 2.69
C ALA A 297 -9.63 1.87 1.32
N ILE A 298 -10.54 1.58 0.38
CA ILE A 298 -10.18 1.17 -0.97
C ILE A 298 -9.64 2.34 -1.81
N GLN A 299 -10.24 3.53 -1.68
CA GLN A 299 -9.72 4.74 -2.33
C GLN A 299 -8.29 5.07 -1.87
N LEU A 300 -8.03 5.00 -0.57
CA LEU A 300 -6.71 5.21 0.05
C LEU A 300 -5.79 3.97 -0.06
N SER A 301 -6.21 2.92 -0.78
CA SER A 301 -5.42 1.71 -1.04
C SER A 301 -4.93 0.95 0.21
N GLN A 302 -5.76 0.87 1.25
CA GLN A 302 -5.51 0.20 2.53
C GLN A 302 -5.69 -1.33 2.41
N LYS A 303 -4.77 -1.98 1.70
CA LYS A 303 -4.92 -3.39 1.29
C LYS A 303 -5.07 -4.37 2.46
N ARG A 304 -4.21 -4.26 3.49
CA ARG A 304 -4.22 -5.17 4.65
C ARG A 304 -5.50 -5.04 5.48
N PHE A 305 -6.00 -3.82 5.66
CA PHE A 305 -7.26 -3.54 6.38
C PHE A 305 -8.46 -4.19 5.69
N VAL A 306 -8.54 -4.07 4.35
CA VAL A 306 -9.63 -4.68 3.57
C VAL A 306 -9.51 -6.20 3.56
N ALA A 307 -8.30 -6.74 3.40
CA ALA A 307 -8.04 -8.19 3.37
C ALA A 307 -8.23 -8.89 4.74
N HIS A 308 -8.43 -8.13 5.81
CA HIS A 308 -8.62 -8.66 7.16
C HIS A 308 -9.79 -9.65 7.23
N PRO A 309 -9.65 -10.81 7.91
CA PRO A 309 -10.70 -11.84 7.96
C PRO A 309 -12.07 -11.34 8.40
N ASN A 310 -12.14 -10.48 9.43
CA ASN A 310 -13.41 -9.93 9.92
C ASN A 310 -14.12 -9.09 8.85
N CYS A 311 -13.38 -8.24 8.12
CA CYS A 311 -13.91 -7.45 7.02
C CYS A 311 -14.39 -8.34 5.86
N GLN A 312 -13.59 -9.35 5.51
CA GLN A 312 -13.92 -10.30 4.45
C GLN A 312 -15.15 -11.13 4.77
N GLN A 313 -15.35 -11.53 6.03
CA GLN A 313 -16.55 -12.25 6.45
C GLN A 313 -17.80 -11.38 6.26
N LEU A 314 -17.79 -10.13 6.74
CA LEU A 314 -18.90 -9.21 6.54
C LEU A 314 -19.19 -8.99 5.04
N LEU A 315 -18.15 -8.80 4.23
CA LEU A 315 -18.28 -8.65 2.78
C LEU A 315 -18.90 -9.88 2.12
N LEU A 316 -18.51 -11.08 2.55
CA LEU A 316 -19.08 -12.33 2.04
C LEU A 316 -20.54 -12.51 2.45
N ASP A 317 -20.91 -12.10 3.67
CA ASP A 317 -22.29 -12.18 4.14
C ASP A 317 -23.20 -11.22 3.35
N ILE A 318 -22.71 -10.01 3.01
CA ILE A 318 -23.42 -9.08 2.10
C ILE A 318 -23.46 -9.62 0.66
N TRP A 319 -22.35 -10.21 0.18
CA TRP A 319 -22.26 -10.74 -1.18
C TRP A 319 -23.25 -11.88 -1.42
N TYR A 320 -23.35 -12.83 -0.49
CA TYR A 320 -24.26 -13.98 -0.57
C TYR A 320 -25.63 -13.73 0.07
N GLU A 321 -26.02 -12.46 0.28
CA GLU A 321 -27.26 -12.09 0.97
C GLU A 321 -28.47 -12.83 0.37
N GLY A 322 -29.07 -13.73 1.17
CA GLY A 322 -30.23 -14.54 0.83
C GLY A 322 -30.03 -15.60 -0.27
N VAL A 323 -28.78 -16.00 -0.55
CA VAL A 323 -28.40 -17.26 -1.23
C VAL A 323 -27.30 -17.99 -0.44
N GLU A 324 -27.37 -17.89 0.89
CA GLU A 324 -26.34 -18.37 1.81
C GLU A 324 -26.05 -19.87 1.68
N SER A 325 -27.06 -20.66 1.31
CA SER A 325 -26.92 -22.10 1.08
C SER A 325 -25.89 -22.42 -0.01
N VAL A 326 -25.75 -21.56 -1.02
CA VAL A 326 -24.79 -21.77 -2.12
C VAL A 326 -23.36 -21.80 -1.58
N ARG A 327 -23.04 -21.03 -0.54
CA ARG A 327 -21.69 -21.01 0.06
C ARG A 327 -21.25 -22.40 0.57
N CYS A 328 -22.18 -23.14 1.18
CA CYS A 328 -21.90 -24.39 1.89
C CYS A 328 -22.14 -25.66 1.06
N THR A 329 -22.63 -25.55 -0.17
CA THR A 329 -22.93 -26.72 -1.02
C THR A 329 -21.69 -27.29 -1.71
N ASN A 330 -21.81 -28.55 -2.18
CA ASN A 330 -20.78 -29.22 -2.96
C ASN A 330 -20.55 -28.50 -4.30
N PHE A 331 -19.36 -28.68 -4.87
CA PHE A 331 -18.95 -28.05 -6.13
C PHE A 331 -19.96 -28.26 -7.28
N ILE A 332 -20.53 -29.46 -7.42
CA ILE A 332 -21.49 -29.77 -8.50
C ILE A 332 -22.77 -28.95 -8.36
N TYR A 333 -23.36 -28.86 -7.16
CA TYR A 333 -24.56 -28.06 -6.92
C TYR A 333 -24.28 -26.56 -7.11
N LYS A 334 -23.10 -26.08 -6.71
CA LYS A 334 -22.64 -24.72 -7.00
C LYS A 334 -22.58 -24.46 -8.50
N LEU A 335 -21.95 -25.38 -9.26
CA LEU A 335 -21.82 -25.27 -10.71
C LEU A 335 -23.20 -25.23 -11.40
N ILE A 336 -24.11 -26.14 -11.02
CA ILE A 336 -25.47 -26.16 -11.54
C ILE A 336 -26.20 -24.85 -11.23
N PHE A 337 -26.08 -24.36 -9.98
CA PHE A 337 -26.67 -23.07 -9.58
C PHE A 337 -26.11 -21.91 -10.42
N TYR A 338 -24.79 -21.88 -10.66
CA TYR A 338 -24.17 -20.86 -11.50
C TYR A 338 -24.69 -20.93 -12.93
N ILE A 339 -24.70 -22.13 -13.56
CA ILE A 339 -25.17 -22.29 -14.94
C ILE A 339 -26.64 -21.86 -15.08
N LEU A 340 -27.52 -22.33 -14.18
CA LEU A 340 -28.94 -21.95 -14.21
C LEU A 340 -29.12 -20.45 -13.99
N GLY A 341 -28.40 -19.88 -13.03
CA GLY A 341 -28.47 -18.45 -12.74
C GLY A 341 -27.92 -17.59 -13.89
N MET A 342 -26.84 -18.01 -14.55
CA MET A 342 -26.34 -17.36 -15.78
C MET A 342 -27.39 -17.44 -16.88
N LEU A 343 -27.99 -18.60 -17.15
CA LEU A 343 -28.96 -18.78 -18.25
C LEU A 343 -30.27 -18.01 -18.01
N SER A 344 -30.66 -17.83 -16.75
CA SER A 344 -31.88 -17.12 -16.36
C SER A 344 -31.76 -15.58 -16.35
N PHE A 345 -30.63 -15.01 -16.80
CA PHE A 345 -30.42 -13.56 -16.87
C PHE A 345 -31.52 -12.78 -17.63
N PRO A 346 -32.10 -13.22 -18.77
CA PRO A 346 -33.12 -12.43 -19.46
C PRO A 346 -34.42 -12.40 -18.65
N LEU A 347 -34.77 -13.49 -17.96
CA LEU A 347 -35.94 -13.58 -17.11
C LEU A 347 -35.83 -12.60 -15.93
N PHE A 348 -34.70 -12.62 -15.21
CA PHE A 348 -34.49 -11.70 -14.09
C PHE A 348 -34.48 -10.24 -14.54
N SER A 349 -33.88 -9.94 -15.69
CA SER A 349 -33.84 -8.59 -16.26
C SER A 349 -35.23 -8.08 -16.62
N LEU A 350 -36.05 -8.92 -17.27
CA LEU A 350 -37.42 -8.57 -17.67
C LEU A 350 -38.33 -8.35 -16.45
N VAL A 351 -38.24 -9.24 -15.45
CA VAL A 351 -39.03 -9.11 -14.21
C VAL A 351 -38.65 -7.86 -13.44
N TYR A 352 -37.36 -7.53 -13.35
CA TYR A 352 -36.91 -6.29 -12.72
C TYR A 352 -37.40 -5.04 -13.45
N LEU A 353 -37.48 -5.08 -14.78
CA LEU A 353 -37.96 -3.97 -15.60
C LEU A 353 -39.47 -3.74 -15.46
N LEU A 354 -40.27 -4.81 -15.40
CA LEU A 354 -41.73 -4.74 -15.29
C LEU A 354 -42.21 -4.51 -13.84
N ALA A 355 -41.60 -5.19 -12.86
CA ALA A 355 -42.06 -5.19 -11.48
C ALA A 355 -40.88 -5.26 -10.48
N PRO A 356 -40.15 -4.16 -10.25
CA PRO A 356 -38.96 -4.14 -9.39
C PRO A 356 -39.24 -4.45 -7.92
N HIS A 357 -40.48 -4.22 -7.46
CA HIS A 357 -40.91 -4.51 -6.09
C HIS A 357 -41.37 -5.96 -5.86
N SER A 358 -41.45 -6.78 -6.91
CA SER A 358 -41.74 -8.22 -6.77
C SER A 358 -40.64 -8.93 -5.99
N SER A 359 -40.96 -10.10 -5.41
CA SER A 359 -39.97 -10.95 -4.71
C SER A 359 -38.78 -11.30 -5.61
N MET A 360 -39.06 -11.62 -6.88
CA MET A 360 -38.04 -11.89 -7.90
C MET A 360 -37.26 -10.64 -8.31
N GLY A 361 -37.90 -9.48 -8.39
CA GLY A 361 -37.22 -8.20 -8.63
C GLY A 361 -36.25 -7.82 -7.51
N GLN A 362 -36.66 -8.01 -6.25
CA GLN A 362 -35.77 -7.85 -5.09
C GLN A 362 -34.68 -8.92 -5.04
N PHE A 363 -34.96 -10.14 -5.50
CA PHE A 363 -33.95 -11.18 -5.62
C PHE A 363 -32.88 -10.84 -6.68
N ALA A 364 -33.28 -10.29 -7.84
CA ALA A 364 -32.37 -9.81 -8.88
C ALA A 364 -31.51 -8.62 -8.42
N LYS A 365 -31.98 -7.85 -7.42
CA LYS A 365 -31.25 -6.74 -6.81
C LYS A 365 -30.09 -7.21 -5.89
N LYS A 366 -30.05 -8.49 -5.49
CA LYS A 366 -28.96 -9.02 -4.67
C LYS A 366 -27.64 -9.04 -5.44
N PRO A 367 -26.50 -8.72 -4.80
CA PRO A 367 -25.24 -8.45 -5.49
C PRO A 367 -24.68 -9.67 -6.23
N PHE A 368 -24.74 -10.86 -5.64
CA PHE A 368 -24.28 -12.08 -6.33
C PHE A 368 -25.11 -12.39 -7.59
N ILE A 369 -26.43 -12.18 -7.53
CA ILE A 369 -27.33 -12.41 -8.67
C ILE A 369 -27.11 -11.36 -9.76
N LYS A 370 -26.87 -10.09 -9.40
CA LYS A 370 -26.43 -9.06 -10.35
C LYS A 370 -25.17 -9.51 -11.10
N PHE A 371 -24.12 -9.90 -10.36
CA PHE A 371 -22.86 -10.36 -10.96
C PHE A 371 -23.06 -11.55 -11.90
N LEU A 372 -23.88 -12.52 -11.48
CA LEU A 372 -24.21 -13.69 -12.30
C LEU A 372 -24.99 -13.27 -13.55
N SER A 373 -25.96 -12.36 -13.46
CA SER A 373 -26.71 -11.88 -14.64
C SER A 373 -25.82 -11.13 -15.65
N HIS A 374 -24.89 -10.29 -15.19
CA HIS A 374 -23.92 -9.60 -16.03
C HIS A 374 -22.93 -10.55 -16.70
N SER A 375 -22.41 -11.51 -15.93
CA SER A 375 -21.50 -12.54 -16.46
C SER A 375 -22.23 -13.45 -17.46
N GLY A 376 -23.49 -13.80 -17.20
CA GLY A 376 -24.31 -14.64 -18.07
C GLY A 376 -24.61 -13.95 -19.40
N SER A 377 -24.95 -12.66 -19.36
CA SER A 377 -25.09 -11.85 -20.56
C SER A 377 -23.79 -11.74 -21.35
N TYR A 378 -22.65 -11.55 -20.67
CA TYR A 378 -21.36 -11.45 -21.35
C TYR A 378 -20.95 -12.76 -22.02
N ILE A 379 -21.17 -13.91 -21.36
CA ILE A 379 -20.94 -15.22 -21.97
C ILE A 379 -21.86 -15.42 -23.18
N PHE A 380 -23.13 -15.01 -23.10
CA PHE A 380 -24.05 -15.06 -24.24
C PHE A 380 -23.58 -14.17 -25.40
N PHE A 381 -23.06 -12.98 -25.11
CA PHE A 381 -22.44 -12.10 -26.10
C PHE A 381 -21.26 -12.78 -26.81
N LEU A 382 -20.38 -13.47 -26.08
CA LEU A 382 -19.28 -14.23 -26.70
C LEU A 382 -19.79 -15.40 -27.54
N ILE A 383 -20.86 -16.08 -27.13
CA ILE A 383 -21.50 -17.14 -27.94
C ILE A 383 -22.04 -16.53 -29.25
N LEU A 384 -22.67 -15.35 -29.23
CA LEU A 384 -23.08 -14.64 -30.44
C LEU A 384 -21.89 -14.32 -31.35
N LEU A 385 -20.76 -13.88 -30.80
CA LEU A 385 -19.54 -13.63 -31.58
C LEU A 385 -18.97 -14.91 -32.21
N ILE A 386 -19.00 -16.04 -31.49
CA ILE A 386 -18.59 -17.35 -32.02
C ILE A 386 -19.55 -17.80 -33.13
N MET A 387 -20.86 -17.59 -32.97
CA MET A 387 -21.83 -17.92 -34.03
C MET A 387 -21.62 -17.05 -35.28
N ALA A 388 -21.30 -15.76 -35.10
CA ALA A 388 -20.96 -14.87 -36.20
C ALA A 388 -19.66 -15.30 -36.91
N SER A 389 -18.64 -15.77 -36.18
CA SER A 389 -17.37 -16.22 -36.76
C SER A 389 -17.51 -17.56 -37.51
N GLN A 390 -18.31 -18.49 -36.98
CA GLN A 390 -18.63 -19.75 -37.66
C GLN A 390 -19.55 -19.56 -38.87
N ARG A 391 -20.00 -18.32 -39.14
CA ARG A 391 -20.97 -18.00 -40.20
C ARG A 391 -22.20 -18.91 -40.14
N MET A 392 -22.61 -19.27 -38.91
CA MET A 392 -23.78 -20.11 -38.64
C MET A 392 -25.05 -19.29 -38.86
N ASN A 393 -25.29 -18.91 -40.12
CA ASN A 393 -26.48 -18.22 -40.56
C ASN A 393 -27.58 -19.23 -40.89
N VAL A 394 -27.77 -20.26 -40.06
CA VAL A 394 -28.83 -21.26 -40.27
C VAL A 394 -30.19 -20.57 -40.33
N ILE A 395 -30.37 -19.50 -39.54
CA ILE A 395 -31.60 -18.71 -39.54
C ILE A 395 -31.78 -17.95 -40.87
N ASP A 396 -30.69 -17.41 -41.43
CA ASP A 396 -30.74 -16.66 -42.69
C ASP A 396 -30.99 -17.61 -43.87
N ASN A 397 -30.40 -18.80 -43.85
CA ASN A 397 -30.67 -19.85 -44.84
C ASN A 397 -32.13 -20.35 -44.80
N ILE A 398 -32.83 -20.23 -43.67
CA ILE A 398 -34.26 -20.59 -43.55
C ILE A 398 -35.16 -19.47 -44.08
N LEU A 399 -34.75 -18.21 -43.95
CA LEU A 399 -35.61 -17.06 -44.31
C LEU A 399 -35.35 -16.51 -45.71
N ARG A 400 -34.14 -16.67 -46.26
CA ARG A 400 -33.74 -16.17 -47.58
C ARG A 400 -33.20 -17.32 -48.42
N THR A 401 -33.99 -17.76 -49.38
CA THR A 401 -33.67 -18.88 -50.29
C THR A 401 -32.65 -18.56 -51.38
N ASP A 402 -32.22 -17.30 -51.55
CA ASP A 402 -31.51 -16.86 -52.78
C ASP A 402 -30.20 -16.06 -52.59
N ASP A 403 -29.60 -15.99 -51.41
CA ASP A 403 -28.35 -15.23 -51.24
C ASP A 403 -27.11 -16.05 -51.69
N VAL A 404 -26.88 -16.04 -53.01
CA VAL A 404 -25.62 -16.37 -53.69
C VAL A 404 -24.46 -15.72 -52.93
N ASP A 405 -23.56 -16.56 -52.41
CA ASP A 405 -22.30 -16.27 -51.73
C ASP A 405 -22.18 -14.87 -51.08
N ARG A 406 -22.82 -14.66 -49.92
CA ARG A 406 -22.55 -13.51 -49.02
C ARG A 406 -21.05 -13.26 -48.80
N LYS A 407 -20.23 -14.30 -48.93
CA LYS A 407 -18.76 -14.24 -48.83
C LYS A 407 -18.10 -13.39 -49.92
N GLU A 408 -18.74 -13.28 -51.09
CA GLU A 408 -18.27 -12.55 -52.26
C GLU A 408 -18.99 -11.22 -52.46
N THR A 409 -20.06 -10.94 -51.71
CA THR A 409 -20.79 -9.67 -51.83
C THR A 409 -20.12 -8.54 -51.06
N ARG A 410 -19.82 -7.42 -51.74
CA ARG A 410 -19.34 -6.19 -51.10
C ARG A 410 -20.48 -5.52 -50.32
N GLY A 411 -20.19 -5.01 -49.11
CA GLY A 411 -21.20 -4.32 -48.27
C GLY A 411 -22.48 -5.14 -48.00
N PRO A 412 -22.40 -6.38 -47.49
CA PRO A 412 -23.59 -7.21 -47.29
C PRO A 412 -24.55 -6.59 -46.27
N PRO A 413 -25.87 -6.81 -46.42
CA PRO A 413 -26.86 -6.32 -45.45
C PRO A 413 -26.62 -6.95 -44.06
N PRO A 414 -26.96 -6.25 -42.96
CA PRO A 414 -26.69 -6.75 -41.62
C PRO A 414 -27.50 -8.02 -41.35
N THR A 415 -26.83 -9.07 -40.85
CA THR A 415 -27.53 -10.29 -40.39
C THR A 415 -28.29 -10.03 -39.09
N ILE A 416 -29.26 -10.90 -38.78
CA ILE A 416 -29.95 -10.90 -37.49
C ILE A 416 -28.95 -11.01 -36.33
N ILE A 417 -27.89 -11.82 -36.48
CA ILE A 417 -26.83 -11.98 -35.47
C ILE A 417 -26.00 -10.69 -35.33
N GLU A 418 -25.60 -10.05 -36.43
CA GLU A 418 -24.89 -8.76 -36.41
C GLU A 418 -25.74 -7.66 -35.75
N CYS A 419 -27.05 -7.62 -36.03
CA CYS A 419 -28.00 -6.72 -35.35
C CYS A 419 -28.08 -7.00 -33.84
N ALA A 420 -28.11 -8.28 -33.44
CA ALA A 420 -28.07 -8.65 -32.04
C ALA A 420 -26.75 -8.18 -31.38
N ILE A 421 -25.60 -8.50 -31.98
CA ILE A 421 -24.28 -8.04 -31.50
C ILE A 421 -24.25 -6.51 -31.34
N PHE A 422 -24.77 -5.77 -32.32
CA PHE A 422 -24.84 -4.31 -32.25
C PHE A 422 -25.67 -3.82 -31.05
N LEU A 423 -26.81 -4.45 -30.76
CA LEU A 423 -27.61 -4.14 -29.58
C LEU A 423 -26.82 -4.37 -28.27
N TRP A 424 -26.03 -5.45 -28.19
CA TRP A 424 -25.15 -5.69 -27.05
C TRP A 424 -24.03 -4.65 -26.93
N VAL A 425 -23.40 -4.28 -28.04
CA VAL A 425 -22.34 -3.25 -28.09
C VAL A 425 -22.88 -1.90 -27.62
N LEU A 426 -24.07 -1.48 -28.05
CA LEU A 426 -24.73 -0.27 -27.54
C LEU A 426 -24.95 -0.34 -26.02
N GLY A 427 -25.32 -1.51 -25.52
CA GLY A 427 -25.49 -1.75 -24.09
C GLY A 427 -24.15 -1.62 -23.34
N LEU A 428 -23.08 -2.20 -23.86
CA LEU A 428 -21.73 -2.10 -23.29
C LEU A 428 -21.22 -0.64 -23.28
N ILE A 429 -21.38 0.08 -24.40
CA ILE A 429 -21.03 1.51 -24.50
C ILE A 429 -21.79 2.32 -23.44
N TRP A 430 -23.07 2.04 -23.23
CA TRP A 430 -23.88 2.73 -22.22
C TRP A 430 -23.42 2.45 -20.78
N VAL A 431 -22.93 1.23 -20.49
CA VAL A 431 -22.31 0.93 -19.18
C VAL A 431 -21.04 1.76 -19.00
N GLU A 432 -20.15 1.81 -20.00
CA GLU A 432 -18.91 2.58 -19.91
C GLU A 432 -19.16 4.09 -19.75
N ILE A 433 -20.13 4.65 -20.47
CA ILE A 433 -20.52 6.07 -20.33
C ILE A 433 -20.97 6.37 -18.90
N LYS A 434 -21.78 5.48 -18.30
CA LYS A 434 -22.22 5.63 -16.90
C LYS A 434 -21.05 5.55 -15.93
N GLN A 435 -20.17 4.56 -16.11
CA GLN A 435 -18.99 4.40 -15.26
C GLN A 435 -18.05 5.60 -15.34
N LEU A 436 -17.85 6.15 -16.54
CA LEU A 436 -17.06 7.36 -16.76
C LEU A 436 -17.67 8.57 -16.04
N TRP A 437 -19.00 8.70 -16.02
CA TRP A 437 -19.70 9.79 -15.36
C TRP A 437 -19.65 9.69 -13.82
N GLU A 438 -19.74 8.48 -13.27
CA GLU A 438 -19.68 8.24 -11.82
C GLU A 438 -18.27 8.36 -11.25
N CYS A 439 -17.26 7.81 -11.94
CA CYS A 439 -15.88 7.77 -11.43
C CYS A 439 -15.06 9.02 -11.76
N GLY A 440 -15.43 9.71 -12.85
CA GLY A 440 -14.62 10.74 -13.50
C GLY A 440 -13.49 10.17 -14.36
N LEU A 441 -13.02 10.98 -15.32
CA LEU A 441 -12.03 10.57 -16.33
C LEU A 441 -10.71 10.07 -15.72
N TYR A 442 -10.20 10.77 -14.70
CA TYR A 442 -8.91 10.42 -14.08
C TYR A 442 -8.91 9.03 -13.43
N ASN A 443 -9.94 8.72 -12.64
CA ASN A 443 -10.06 7.42 -11.98
C ASN A 443 -10.34 6.29 -12.99
N TYR A 444 -11.10 6.59 -14.04
CA TYR A 444 -11.39 5.65 -15.13
C TYR A 444 -10.10 5.26 -15.87
N CYS A 445 -9.29 6.22 -16.32
CA CYS A 445 -8.04 5.96 -17.04
C CYS A 445 -6.96 5.28 -16.18
N ARG A 446 -7.03 5.37 -14.84
CA ARG A 446 -6.10 4.67 -13.96
C ARG A 446 -6.28 3.14 -14.00
N ASN A 447 -7.45 2.65 -14.44
CA ASN A 447 -7.69 1.21 -14.59
C ASN A 447 -7.39 0.76 -16.03
N LEU A 448 -6.35 -0.05 -16.21
CA LEU A 448 -5.96 -0.57 -17.53
C LEU A 448 -7.09 -1.38 -18.20
N TRP A 449 -7.97 -2.04 -17.43
CA TRP A 449 -9.12 -2.77 -17.97
C TRP A 449 -10.16 -1.83 -18.58
N ASN A 450 -10.39 -0.67 -17.98
CA ASN A 450 -11.31 0.34 -18.52
C ASN A 450 -10.78 0.94 -19.84
N ILE A 451 -9.45 1.04 -19.98
CA ILE A 451 -8.81 1.43 -21.25
C ILE A 451 -9.04 0.34 -22.30
N LEU A 452 -8.84 -0.94 -21.95
CA LEU A 452 -9.09 -2.06 -22.86
C LEU A 452 -10.57 -2.12 -23.29
N ASP A 453 -11.49 -1.86 -22.37
CA ASP A 453 -12.93 -1.79 -22.65
C ASP A 453 -13.28 -0.63 -23.58
N PHE A 454 -12.66 0.54 -23.38
CA PHE A 454 -12.80 1.69 -24.28
C PHE A 454 -12.27 1.38 -25.70
N ILE A 455 -11.10 0.74 -25.81
CA ILE A 455 -10.53 0.30 -27.09
C ILE A 455 -11.44 -0.73 -27.77
N THR A 456 -11.95 -1.70 -27.02
CA THR A 456 -12.84 -2.75 -27.56
C THR A 456 -14.14 -2.13 -28.11
N ASN A 457 -14.77 -1.25 -27.33
CA ASN A 457 -16.01 -0.59 -27.73
C ASN A 457 -15.79 0.38 -28.91
N SER A 458 -14.66 1.09 -28.96
CA SER A 458 -14.32 1.96 -30.10
C SER A 458 -14.07 1.17 -31.37
N LEU A 459 -13.40 0.01 -31.29
CA LEU A 459 -13.22 -0.90 -32.42
C LEU A 459 -14.56 -1.42 -32.94
N TYR A 460 -15.48 -1.84 -32.06
CA TYR A 460 -16.83 -2.24 -32.48
C TYR A 460 -17.61 -1.09 -33.12
N LEU A 461 -17.51 0.13 -32.58
CA LEU A 461 -18.13 1.31 -33.18
C LEU A 461 -17.56 1.58 -34.58
N CYS A 462 -16.24 1.52 -34.74
CA CYS A 462 -15.57 1.64 -36.04
C CYS A 462 -16.03 0.57 -37.03
N THR A 463 -16.15 -0.69 -36.61
CA THR A 463 -16.70 -1.77 -37.44
C THR A 463 -18.12 -1.43 -37.92
N THR A 464 -18.99 -0.98 -37.01
CA THR A 464 -20.39 -0.66 -37.37
C THR A 464 -20.47 0.53 -38.32
N ALA A 465 -19.67 1.57 -38.09
CA ALA A 465 -19.58 2.73 -38.97
C ALA A 465 -19.08 2.35 -40.37
N LEU A 466 -18.00 1.57 -40.47
CA LEU A 466 -17.45 1.11 -41.73
C LEU A 466 -18.41 0.17 -42.48
N ARG A 467 -19.15 -0.69 -41.78
CA ARG A 467 -20.21 -1.53 -42.38
C ARG A 467 -21.34 -0.70 -42.97
N VAL A 468 -21.79 0.34 -42.26
CA VAL A 468 -22.80 1.28 -42.77
C VAL A 468 -22.28 2.03 -43.98
N VAL A 469 -21.04 2.55 -43.94
CA VAL A 469 -20.41 3.22 -45.08
C VAL A 469 -20.28 2.28 -46.27
N ALA A 470 -19.82 1.04 -46.07
CA ALA A 470 -19.72 0.04 -47.12
C ALA A 470 -21.08 -0.26 -47.76
N TYR A 471 -22.13 -0.43 -46.96
CA TYR A 471 -23.48 -0.66 -47.45
C TYR A 471 -23.99 0.53 -48.28
N VAL A 472 -23.88 1.76 -47.76
CA VAL A 472 -24.32 2.98 -48.45
C VAL A 472 -23.54 3.21 -49.73
N GLN A 473 -22.22 3.00 -49.72
CA GLN A 473 -21.38 3.18 -50.91
C GLN A 473 -21.73 2.17 -52.01
N VAL A 474 -21.92 0.90 -51.65
CA VAL A 474 -22.34 -0.14 -52.61
C VAL A 474 -23.74 0.16 -53.16
N GLU A 475 -24.66 0.63 -52.33
CA GLU A 475 -26.01 1.02 -52.75
C GLU A 475 -25.97 2.21 -53.72
N GLN A 476 -25.15 3.23 -53.45
CA GLN A 476 -24.94 4.36 -54.36
C GLN A 476 -24.30 3.95 -55.69
N GLU A 477 -23.35 3.01 -55.68
CA GLU A 477 -22.74 2.47 -56.91
C GLU A 477 -23.72 1.59 -57.70
N ALA A 478 -24.61 0.86 -57.03
CA ALA A 478 -25.66 0.07 -57.66
C ALA A 478 -26.72 0.94 -58.35
N LEU A 479 -26.95 2.17 -57.88
CA LEU A 479 -27.86 3.14 -58.53
C LEU A 479 -27.28 3.77 -59.79
N ARG A 480 -25.95 3.75 -60.00
CA ARG A 480 -25.34 4.26 -61.24
C ARG A 480 -25.51 3.23 -62.36
N ALA A 481 -26.17 3.63 -63.45
CA ALA A 481 -26.56 2.76 -64.57
C ALA A 481 -25.41 1.94 -65.20
N ASN A 482 -24.15 2.39 -65.08
CA ASN A 482 -22.99 1.71 -65.67
C ASN A 482 -22.34 0.65 -64.76
N SER A 483 -22.73 0.52 -63.50
CA SER A 483 -22.08 -0.39 -62.52
C SER A 483 -23.03 -1.34 -61.80
N VAL A 484 -24.31 -1.37 -62.20
CA VAL A 484 -25.41 -2.08 -61.50
C VAL A 484 -25.08 -3.54 -61.19
N HIS A 485 -24.43 -4.25 -62.12
CA HIS A 485 -24.09 -5.67 -61.94
C HIS A 485 -22.72 -5.93 -61.31
N ILE A 486 -21.84 -4.93 -61.30
CA ILE A 486 -20.43 -5.10 -60.90
C ILE A 486 -20.26 -4.71 -59.42
N ALA A 487 -20.98 -3.70 -58.95
CA ALA A 487 -20.74 -3.12 -57.63
C ALA A 487 -20.91 -4.12 -56.48
N ARG A 488 -21.97 -4.96 -56.54
CA ARG A 488 -22.30 -5.90 -55.44
C ARG A 488 -21.67 -7.28 -55.60
N HIS A 489 -21.48 -7.75 -56.83
CA HIS A 489 -21.04 -9.11 -57.16
C HIS A 489 -19.59 -9.18 -57.68
N LEU A 490 -18.74 -8.25 -57.28
CA LEU A 490 -17.31 -8.31 -57.57
C LEU A 490 -16.67 -9.41 -56.70
N PRO A 491 -15.95 -10.40 -57.28
CA PRO A 491 -15.30 -11.44 -56.49
C PRO A 491 -14.26 -10.83 -55.55
N ARG A 492 -14.17 -11.36 -54.32
CA ARG A 492 -13.34 -10.80 -53.23
C ARG A 492 -11.86 -10.58 -53.58
N ARG A 493 -11.32 -11.34 -54.53
CA ARG A 493 -9.93 -11.22 -55.00
C ARG A 493 -9.64 -9.88 -55.70
N ASP A 494 -10.67 -9.27 -56.29
CA ASP A 494 -10.57 -8.06 -57.10
C ASP A 494 -11.04 -6.81 -56.32
N TRP A 495 -11.29 -6.96 -55.02
CA TRP A 495 -11.61 -5.83 -54.15
C TRP A 495 -10.38 -4.94 -53.95
N ASP A 496 -10.60 -3.64 -53.78
CA ASP A 496 -9.54 -2.74 -53.36
C ASP A 496 -9.01 -3.15 -51.97
N ALA A 497 -7.70 -3.09 -51.77
CA ALA A 497 -7.06 -3.46 -50.51
C ALA A 497 -7.57 -2.61 -49.33
N TRP A 498 -8.06 -1.40 -49.61
CA TRP A 498 -8.62 -0.46 -48.64
C TRP A 498 -10.16 -0.41 -48.63
N ASP A 499 -10.83 -1.42 -49.22
CA ASP A 499 -12.29 -1.48 -49.22
C ASP A 499 -12.85 -1.43 -47.77
N PRO A 500 -13.86 -0.60 -47.49
CA PRO A 500 -14.41 -0.45 -46.14
C PRO A 500 -14.96 -1.77 -45.57
N THR A 501 -15.37 -2.73 -46.41
CA THR A 501 -15.78 -4.05 -45.94
C THR A 501 -14.60 -4.81 -45.32
N LEU A 502 -13.45 -4.84 -45.99
CA LEU A 502 -12.24 -5.50 -45.48
C LEU A 502 -11.73 -4.84 -44.20
N LEU A 503 -11.68 -3.50 -44.19
CA LEU A 503 -11.26 -2.75 -43.02
C LEU A 503 -12.19 -3.02 -41.81
N SER A 504 -13.50 -3.10 -42.05
CA SER A 504 -14.47 -3.45 -41.02
C SER A 504 -14.25 -4.85 -40.43
N GLU A 505 -13.88 -5.82 -41.27
CA GLU A 505 -13.58 -7.20 -40.85
C GLU A 505 -12.30 -7.27 -40.01
N CYS A 506 -11.26 -6.52 -40.38
CA CYS A 506 -10.02 -6.40 -39.60
C CYS A 506 -10.27 -5.83 -38.20
N PHE A 507 -11.03 -4.73 -38.10
CA PHE A 507 -11.38 -4.15 -36.81
C PHE A 507 -12.31 -5.07 -36.00
N PHE A 508 -13.24 -5.77 -36.65
CA PHE A 508 -14.12 -6.72 -35.98
C PHE A 508 -13.35 -7.91 -35.39
N ALA A 509 -12.41 -8.48 -36.14
CA ALA A 509 -11.55 -9.55 -35.67
C ALA A 509 -10.70 -9.11 -34.47
N THR A 510 -10.13 -7.90 -34.55
CA THR A 510 -9.35 -7.31 -33.45
C THR A 510 -10.21 -7.08 -32.21
N ALA A 511 -11.41 -6.53 -32.36
CA ALA A 511 -12.35 -6.33 -31.26
C ALA A 511 -12.75 -7.66 -30.59
N ASN A 512 -12.95 -8.71 -31.39
CA ASN A 512 -13.29 -10.04 -30.88
C ASN A 512 -12.17 -10.63 -30.00
N ILE A 513 -10.89 -10.43 -30.37
CA ILE A 513 -9.76 -10.84 -29.53
C ILE A 513 -9.84 -10.14 -28.16
N PHE A 514 -9.98 -8.82 -28.13
CA PHE A 514 -10.07 -8.09 -26.85
C PHE A 514 -11.29 -8.46 -26.03
N SER A 515 -12.44 -8.70 -26.68
CA SER A 515 -13.64 -9.18 -26.00
C SER A 515 -13.42 -10.55 -25.34
N SER A 516 -12.74 -11.48 -26.02
CA SER A 516 -12.44 -12.80 -25.44
C SER A 516 -11.48 -12.70 -24.25
N LEU A 517 -10.50 -11.79 -24.31
CA LEU A 517 -9.54 -11.53 -23.22
C LEU A 517 -10.21 -10.95 -21.97
N LYS A 518 -11.34 -10.24 -22.10
CA LYS A 518 -12.10 -9.70 -20.96
C LYS A 518 -12.60 -10.79 -20.01
N LEU A 519 -12.73 -12.05 -20.44
CA LEU A 519 -13.05 -13.18 -19.54
C LEU A 519 -12.04 -13.35 -18.40
N VAL A 520 -10.78 -12.95 -18.60
CA VAL A 520 -9.75 -12.96 -17.55
C VAL A 520 -10.15 -12.08 -16.36
N HIS A 521 -10.99 -11.06 -16.56
CA HIS A 521 -11.51 -10.23 -15.47
C HIS A 521 -12.38 -11.04 -14.49
N ILE A 522 -13.18 -11.99 -14.99
CA ILE A 522 -14.08 -12.84 -14.18
C ILE A 522 -13.29 -13.76 -13.25
N PHE A 523 -12.07 -14.15 -13.63
CA PHE A 523 -11.21 -15.01 -12.80
C PHE A 523 -10.86 -14.41 -11.44
N THR A 524 -10.99 -13.09 -11.26
CA THR A 524 -10.78 -12.41 -9.96
C THR A 524 -11.72 -12.89 -8.85
N VAL A 525 -12.91 -13.40 -9.17
CA VAL A 525 -13.85 -13.92 -8.18
C VAL A 525 -13.43 -15.30 -7.66
N SER A 526 -12.71 -16.07 -8.48
CA SER A 526 -12.30 -17.43 -8.13
C SER A 526 -11.16 -17.41 -7.10
N PRO A 527 -11.27 -18.20 -6.01
CA PRO A 527 -10.18 -18.32 -5.02
C PRO A 527 -8.92 -18.98 -5.56
N HIS A 528 -9.01 -19.77 -6.63
CA HIS A 528 -7.85 -20.46 -7.22
C HIS A 528 -7.18 -19.65 -8.33
N LEU A 529 -7.98 -19.05 -9.22
CA LEU A 529 -7.47 -18.29 -10.37
C LEU A 529 -7.18 -16.82 -10.05
N GLY A 530 -7.81 -16.28 -9.01
CA GLY A 530 -7.71 -14.88 -8.62
C GLY A 530 -6.28 -14.44 -8.29
N PRO A 531 -5.58 -15.09 -7.35
CA PRO A 531 -4.18 -14.78 -7.05
C PRO A 531 -3.27 -14.90 -8.28
N LEU A 532 -3.44 -15.95 -9.09
CA LEU A 532 -2.67 -16.16 -10.32
C LEU A 532 -2.85 -15.00 -11.32
N LYS A 533 -4.09 -14.55 -11.53
CA LYS A 533 -4.42 -13.41 -12.41
C LYS A 533 -3.76 -12.12 -11.91
N ILE A 534 -3.75 -11.88 -10.60
CA ILE A 534 -3.16 -10.66 -10.02
C ILE A 534 -1.63 -10.69 -10.13
N SER A 535 -1.00 -11.85 -9.91
CA SER A 535 0.43 -12.03 -10.11
C SER A 535 0.83 -11.76 -11.55
N LEU A 536 0.08 -12.30 -12.53
CA LEU A 536 0.31 -12.05 -13.96
C LEU A 536 0.25 -10.56 -14.28
N GLY A 537 -0.80 -9.86 -13.83
CA GLY A 537 -0.97 -8.43 -14.11
C GLY A 537 0.15 -7.55 -13.57
N ARG A 538 0.80 -7.95 -12.47
CA ARG A 538 1.94 -7.22 -11.89
C ARG A 538 3.25 -7.51 -12.60
N MET A 539 3.49 -8.77 -12.96
CA MET A 539 4.68 -9.14 -13.72
C MET A 539 4.71 -8.47 -15.10
N VAL A 540 3.56 -8.19 -15.73
CA VAL A 540 3.48 -7.45 -17.00
C VAL A 540 4.16 -6.07 -16.92
N ILE A 541 4.10 -5.37 -15.77
CA ILE A 541 4.77 -4.07 -15.62
C ILE A 541 6.30 -4.23 -15.69
N ASP A 542 6.84 -5.31 -15.14
CA ASP A 542 8.28 -5.59 -15.21
C ASP A 542 8.68 -6.06 -16.62
N ILE A 543 7.84 -6.85 -17.30
CA ILE A 543 8.03 -7.24 -18.70
C ILE A 543 8.05 -6.02 -19.61
N VAL A 544 7.18 -5.02 -19.39
CA VAL A 544 7.17 -3.77 -20.18
C VAL A 544 8.46 -2.98 -19.99
N LYS A 545 9.00 -2.86 -18.77
CA LYS A 545 10.30 -2.23 -18.53
C LYS A 545 11.42 -2.96 -19.27
N PHE A 546 11.40 -4.29 -19.26
CA PHE A 546 12.36 -5.11 -19.98
C PHE A 546 12.23 -4.97 -21.50
N PHE A 547 11.00 -4.91 -22.02
CA PHE A 547 10.71 -4.71 -23.43
C PHE A 547 11.29 -3.39 -23.97
N MET A 548 11.39 -2.34 -23.15
CA MET A 548 12.07 -1.09 -23.55
C MET A 548 13.55 -1.30 -23.84
N VAL A 549 14.25 -2.13 -23.05
CA VAL A 549 15.66 -2.48 -23.28
C VAL A 549 15.79 -3.32 -24.55
N TYR A 550 14.90 -4.30 -24.74
CA TYR A 550 14.86 -5.10 -25.97
C TYR A 550 14.59 -4.25 -27.22
N ALA A 551 13.65 -3.31 -27.17
CA ALA A 551 13.32 -2.42 -28.28
C ALA A 551 14.52 -1.55 -28.69
N LEU A 552 15.33 -1.08 -27.73
CA LEU A 552 16.57 -0.35 -28.01
C LEU A 552 17.57 -1.23 -28.76
N VAL A 553 17.76 -2.47 -28.31
CA VAL A 553 18.64 -3.44 -28.97
C VAL A 553 18.14 -3.75 -30.39
N LEU A 554 16.85 -4.06 -30.54
CA LEU A 554 16.24 -4.31 -31.84
C LEU A 554 16.43 -3.13 -32.80
N PHE A 555 16.20 -1.91 -32.34
CA PHE A 555 16.37 -0.70 -33.16
C PHE A 555 17.84 -0.49 -33.57
N ALA A 556 18.80 -0.68 -32.66
CA ALA A 556 20.22 -0.52 -32.95
C ALA A 556 20.70 -1.53 -34.02
N PHE A 557 20.33 -2.80 -33.88
CA PHE A 557 20.68 -3.83 -34.86
C PHE A 557 19.91 -3.65 -36.19
N ALA A 558 18.66 -3.20 -36.16
CA ALA A 558 17.89 -2.89 -37.36
C ALA A 558 18.53 -1.76 -38.17
N CYS A 559 18.97 -0.68 -37.51
CA CYS A 559 19.73 0.40 -38.16
C CYS A 559 21.04 -0.11 -38.76
N GLY A 560 21.81 -0.92 -38.02
CA GLY A 560 23.08 -1.49 -38.48
C GLY A 560 22.94 -2.39 -39.71
N LEU A 561 21.97 -3.30 -39.70
CA LEU A 561 21.71 -4.19 -40.84
C LEU A 561 21.11 -3.45 -42.04
N ASN A 562 20.20 -2.51 -41.82
CA ASN A 562 19.65 -1.68 -42.88
C ASN A 562 20.77 -0.87 -43.56
N GLN A 563 21.64 -0.21 -42.78
CA GLN A 563 22.77 0.56 -43.32
C GLN A 563 23.73 -0.30 -44.15
N LEU A 564 23.91 -1.57 -43.79
CA LEU A 564 24.78 -2.49 -44.54
C LEU A 564 24.13 -3.00 -45.84
N LEU A 565 22.82 -3.30 -45.81
CA LEU A 565 22.14 -4.07 -46.86
C LEU A 565 21.19 -3.26 -47.75
N TRP A 566 20.89 -2.00 -47.42
CA TRP A 566 19.91 -1.20 -48.17
C TRP A 566 20.24 -1.07 -49.66
N TYR A 567 21.52 -0.97 -50.03
CA TYR A 567 21.96 -0.83 -51.42
C TYR A 567 21.61 -2.09 -52.25
N TYR A 568 21.92 -3.27 -51.72
CA TYR A 568 21.63 -4.54 -52.37
C TYR A 568 20.11 -4.76 -52.47
N ALA A 569 19.37 -4.42 -51.42
CA ALA A 569 17.92 -4.54 -51.40
C ALA A 569 17.26 -3.57 -52.40
N SER A 570 17.74 -2.32 -52.50
CA SER A 570 17.30 -1.34 -53.50
C SER A 570 17.53 -1.83 -54.93
N MET A 571 18.69 -2.43 -55.19
CA MET A 571 19.00 -3.02 -56.49
C MET A 571 18.05 -4.17 -56.85
N ARG A 572 17.80 -5.09 -55.90
CA ARG A 572 16.86 -6.21 -56.10
C ARG A 572 15.42 -5.74 -56.28
N GLN A 573 15.00 -4.69 -55.57
CA GLN A 573 13.69 -4.08 -55.75
C GLN A 573 13.51 -3.54 -57.17
N ASN A 574 14.51 -2.86 -57.73
CA ASN A 574 14.45 -2.35 -59.10
C ASN A 574 14.38 -3.49 -60.14
N GLU A 575 15.14 -4.56 -59.94
CA GLU A 575 15.08 -5.76 -60.77
C GLU A 575 13.71 -6.44 -60.71
N CYS A 576 13.10 -6.52 -59.52
CA CYS A 576 11.77 -7.06 -59.35
C CYS A 576 10.70 -6.21 -60.04
N ASN A 577 10.77 -4.87 -59.90
CA ASN A 577 9.86 -3.95 -60.58
C ASN A 577 9.91 -4.12 -62.11
N LEU A 578 11.11 -4.32 -62.67
CA LEU A 578 11.30 -4.61 -64.10
C LEU A 578 10.68 -5.96 -64.49
N TYR A 579 10.84 -7.00 -63.67
CA TYR A 579 10.20 -8.28 -63.90
C TYR A 579 8.67 -8.16 -63.88
N GLU A 580 8.09 -7.51 -62.88
CA GLU A 580 6.64 -7.31 -62.75
C GLU A 580 6.05 -6.53 -63.92
N GLN A 581 6.77 -5.51 -64.42
CA GLN A 581 6.35 -4.72 -65.57
C GLN A 581 6.20 -5.56 -66.86
N TYR A 582 7.10 -6.52 -67.09
CA TYR A 582 7.17 -7.29 -68.34
C TYR A 582 6.68 -8.75 -68.22
N LYS A 583 6.27 -9.20 -67.03
CA LYS A 583 5.78 -10.56 -66.79
C LYS A 583 4.56 -10.93 -67.65
N ASN A 584 3.66 -9.99 -67.90
CA ASN A 584 2.44 -10.21 -68.68
C ASN A 584 2.68 -10.17 -70.20
N GLU A 585 3.85 -9.72 -70.65
CA GLU A 585 4.18 -9.59 -72.06
C GLU A 585 4.90 -10.85 -72.57
N LYS A 586 4.16 -11.75 -73.23
CA LYS A 586 4.66 -13.06 -73.69
C LYS A 586 5.95 -12.98 -74.54
N SER A 587 6.11 -11.92 -75.34
CA SER A 587 7.28 -11.70 -76.20
C SER A 587 8.54 -11.31 -75.41
N LEU A 588 8.41 -10.83 -74.18
CA LEU A 588 9.51 -10.25 -73.42
C LEU A 588 9.79 -10.99 -72.11
N SER A 589 8.82 -11.73 -71.58
CA SER A 589 8.94 -12.51 -70.34
C SER A 589 10.19 -13.40 -70.29
N TYR A 590 10.55 -14.09 -71.38
CA TYR A 590 11.74 -14.96 -71.40
C TYR A 590 13.06 -14.20 -71.17
N LYS A 591 13.13 -12.92 -71.55
CA LYS A 591 14.32 -12.08 -71.41
C LYS A 591 14.54 -11.67 -69.94
N TYR A 592 13.46 -11.49 -69.20
CA TYR A 592 13.48 -11.00 -67.82
C TYR A 592 13.24 -12.10 -66.77
N GLU A 593 13.01 -13.36 -67.17
CA GLU A 593 12.78 -14.47 -66.25
C GLU A 593 13.93 -14.67 -65.23
N HIS A 594 15.18 -14.33 -65.60
CA HIS A 594 16.34 -14.36 -64.69
C HIS A 594 16.27 -13.36 -63.52
N LEU A 595 15.39 -12.34 -63.60
CA LEU A 595 15.14 -11.36 -62.54
C LEU A 595 14.06 -11.80 -61.56
N LYS A 596 13.33 -12.88 -61.86
CA LYS A 596 12.27 -13.41 -61.01
C LYS A 596 12.74 -13.73 -59.59
N GLU A 597 13.98 -14.21 -59.45
CA GLU A 597 14.58 -14.50 -58.15
C GLU A 597 14.70 -13.23 -57.28
N SER A 598 14.86 -12.06 -57.89
CA SER A 598 14.98 -10.78 -57.18
C SER A 598 13.67 -10.33 -56.52
N CYS A 599 12.53 -10.94 -56.89
CA CYS A 599 11.23 -10.75 -56.24
C CYS A 599 10.99 -11.66 -55.02
N ASP A 600 11.96 -12.49 -54.64
CA ASP A 600 11.87 -13.34 -53.46
C ASP A 600 11.89 -12.48 -52.16
N ASP A 601 10.98 -12.77 -51.22
CA ASP A 601 10.79 -12.00 -49.98
C ASP A 601 12.08 -11.90 -49.15
N LYS A 602 13.00 -12.87 -49.32
CA LYS A 602 14.32 -12.86 -48.69
C LYS A 602 15.12 -11.58 -48.98
N TYR A 603 15.01 -11.01 -50.17
CA TYR A 603 15.76 -9.81 -50.56
C TYR A 603 15.10 -8.50 -50.09
N LYS A 604 13.82 -8.54 -49.73
CA LYS A 604 13.08 -7.40 -49.19
C LYS A 604 13.34 -7.19 -47.70
N SER A 605 13.83 -8.22 -47.02
CA SER A 605 13.99 -8.28 -45.57
C SER A 605 14.79 -7.13 -44.96
N CYS A 606 15.84 -6.66 -45.62
CA CYS A 606 16.69 -5.56 -45.14
C CYS A 606 16.61 -4.30 -46.03
N SER A 607 15.48 -4.09 -46.71
CA SER A 607 15.28 -2.95 -47.64
C SER A 607 14.98 -1.62 -46.94
N SER A 608 14.29 -1.69 -45.81
CA SER A 608 13.85 -0.54 -45.02
C SER A 608 13.95 -0.90 -43.55
N ILE A 609 14.15 0.11 -42.70
CA ILE A 609 14.23 -0.07 -41.25
C ILE A 609 13.02 -0.82 -40.68
N TYR A 610 11.84 -0.65 -41.28
CA TYR A 610 10.63 -1.38 -40.89
C TYR A 610 10.74 -2.88 -41.18
N HIS A 611 11.11 -3.26 -42.41
CA HIS A 611 11.29 -4.66 -42.78
C HIS A 611 12.46 -5.30 -42.03
N THR A 612 13.54 -4.55 -41.78
CA THR A 612 14.66 -5.04 -40.96
C THR A 612 14.23 -5.27 -39.51
N ALA A 613 13.40 -4.39 -38.95
CA ALA A 613 12.85 -4.58 -37.60
C ALA A 613 11.90 -5.78 -37.53
N GLU A 614 11.05 -5.97 -38.54
CA GLU A 614 10.15 -7.12 -38.65
C GLU A 614 10.92 -8.45 -38.75
N THR A 615 11.96 -8.51 -39.58
CA THR A 615 12.78 -9.71 -39.75
C THR A 615 13.56 -10.04 -38.49
N LEU A 616 14.15 -9.04 -37.82
CA LEU A 616 14.80 -9.24 -36.52
C LEU A 616 13.83 -9.66 -35.42
N PHE A 617 12.58 -9.18 -35.45
CA PHE A 617 11.55 -9.61 -34.53
C PHE A 617 11.20 -11.10 -34.73
N TRP A 618 10.95 -11.53 -35.96
CA TRP A 618 10.65 -12.93 -36.26
C TRP A 618 11.85 -13.87 -36.05
N ALA A 619 13.07 -13.35 -36.16
CA ALA A 619 14.29 -14.08 -35.82
C ALA A 619 14.35 -14.51 -34.34
N LEU A 620 13.72 -13.76 -33.43
CA LEU A 620 13.62 -14.13 -32.01
C LEU A 620 12.95 -15.50 -31.81
N PHE A 621 12.00 -15.85 -32.69
CA PHE A 621 11.25 -17.10 -32.66
C PHE A 621 11.87 -18.20 -33.52
N GLY A 622 13.03 -17.95 -34.15
CA GLY A 622 13.69 -18.91 -35.04
C GLY A 622 12.99 -19.11 -36.39
N LEU A 623 12.18 -18.15 -36.84
CA LEU A 623 11.49 -18.22 -38.14
C LEU A 623 12.30 -17.62 -39.31
N VAL A 624 13.48 -17.04 -39.04
CA VAL A 624 14.32 -16.39 -40.04
C VAL A 624 15.64 -17.15 -40.22
N ASP A 625 15.85 -17.67 -41.43
CA ASP A 625 17.04 -18.41 -41.80
C ASP A 625 18.18 -17.51 -42.28
N LEU A 626 19.42 -18.04 -42.25
CA LEU A 626 20.64 -17.39 -42.76
C LEU A 626 20.60 -17.05 -44.26
N THR A 627 19.65 -17.60 -45.01
CA THR A 627 19.45 -17.35 -46.45
C THR A 627 19.07 -15.90 -46.76
N HIS A 628 18.44 -15.20 -45.81
CA HIS A 628 18.06 -13.78 -45.93
C HIS A 628 19.27 -12.83 -46.04
N PHE A 629 20.45 -13.26 -45.58
CA PHE A 629 21.68 -12.48 -45.62
C PHE A 629 22.62 -12.89 -46.77
N ARG A 630 22.22 -13.85 -47.62
CA ARG A 630 23.03 -14.29 -48.76
C ARG A 630 22.89 -13.29 -49.92
N LEU A 631 24.02 -12.76 -50.38
CA LEU A 631 24.04 -11.84 -51.52
C LEU A 631 24.11 -12.61 -52.84
N LYS A 632 23.61 -12.01 -53.93
CA LYS A 632 23.75 -12.58 -55.29
C LYS A 632 25.13 -12.26 -55.87
N GLU A 633 25.65 -11.09 -55.51
CA GLU A 633 27.00 -10.63 -55.81
C GLU A 633 28.03 -11.34 -54.91
N ASP A 634 29.23 -11.59 -55.44
CA ASP A 634 30.35 -12.21 -54.71
C ASP A 634 31.00 -11.26 -53.67
N HIS A 635 30.20 -10.44 -53.00
CA HIS A 635 30.64 -9.49 -51.97
C HIS A 635 30.73 -10.17 -50.60
N PHE A 636 31.68 -11.10 -50.50
CA PHE A 636 31.90 -11.92 -49.30
C PHE A 636 31.98 -11.10 -48.01
N LEU A 637 32.66 -9.94 -48.01
CA LEU A 637 32.81 -9.12 -46.81
C LEU A 637 31.46 -8.58 -46.31
N SER A 638 30.60 -8.11 -47.21
CA SER A 638 29.28 -7.57 -46.84
C SER A 638 28.37 -8.69 -46.31
N GLU A 639 28.37 -9.85 -46.98
CA GLU A 639 27.62 -11.04 -46.54
C GLU A 639 28.10 -11.54 -45.18
N TRP A 640 29.41 -11.68 -45.00
CA TRP A 640 30.01 -12.12 -43.74
C TRP A 640 29.69 -11.15 -42.60
N THR A 641 29.77 -9.83 -42.87
CA THR A 641 29.43 -8.80 -41.88
C THR A 641 27.95 -8.87 -41.51
N GLY A 642 27.04 -9.03 -42.49
CA GLY A 642 25.60 -9.17 -42.25
C GLY A 642 25.27 -10.39 -41.39
N LYS A 643 25.86 -11.54 -41.71
CA LYS A 643 25.73 -12.78 -40.92
C LYS A 643 26.30 -12.63 -39.50
N THR A 644 27.41 -11.91 -39.35
CA THR A 644 28.04 -11.65 -38.05
C THR A 644 27.20 -10.70 -37.18
N ILE A 645 26.67 -9.63 -37.77
CA ILE A 645 25.74 -8.72 -37.07
C ILE A 645 24.48 -9.47 -36.64
N PHE A 646 23.90 -10.29 -37.52
CA PHE A 646 22.75 -11.14 -37.18
C PHE A 646 23.07 -12.18 -36.08
N GLY A 647 24.22 -12.85 -36.17
CA GLY A 647 24.67 -13.82 -35.16
C GLY A 647 24.87 -13.16 -33.80
N SER A 648 25.49 -11.97 -33.76
CA SER A 648 25.64 -11.20 -32.53
C SER A 648 24.31 -10.70 -31.96
N TYR A 649 23.35 -10.30 -32.80
CA TYR A 649 21.98 -10.01 -32.37
C TYR A 649 21.32 -11.23 -31.71
N CYS A 650 21.44 -12.42 -32.31
CA CYS A 650 20.88 -13.65 -31.73
C CYS A 650 21.52 -13.99 -30.38
N CYS A 651 22.85 -13.86 -30.25
CA CYS A 651 23.54 -14.04 -28.97
C CYS A 651 23.04 -13.04 -27.91
N CYS A 652 22.96 -11.75 -28.24
CA CYS A 652 22.48 -10.74 -27.30
C CYS A 652 21.01 -10.93 -26.91
N SER A 653 20.12 -11.18 -27.88
CA SER A 653 18.68 -11.27 -27.63
C SER A 653 18.27 -12.60 -26.99
N ILE A 654 18.74 -13.73 -27.51
CA ILE A 654 18.30 -15.06 -27.07
C ILE A 654 19.12 -15.55 -25.87
N ILE A 655 20.44 -15.35 -25.85
CA ILE A 655 21.29 -15.89 -24.76
C ILE A 655 21.34 -14.92 -23.59
N VAL A 656 21.52 -13.62 -23.82
CA VAL A 656 21.66 -12.64 -22.72
C VAL A 656 20.29 -12.17 -22.25
N LEU A 657 19.50 -11.53 -23.13
CA LEU A 657 18.26 -10.88 -22.72
C LEU A 657 17.19 -11.88 -22.25
N LEU A 658 16.96 -12.99 -22.95
CA LEU A 658 15.96 -13.97 -22.52
C LEU A 658 16.27 -14.57 -21.14
N ASN A 659 17.53 -14.91 -20.87
CA ASN A 659 17.95 -15.44 -19.57
C ASN A 659 17.82 -14.40 -18.44
N MET A 660 18.16 -13.14 -18.72
CA MET A 660 17.92 -12.04 -17.77
C MET A 660 16.43 -11.83 -17.49
N LEU A 661 15.57 -11.92 -18.51
CA LEU A 661 14.12 -11.82 -18.35
C LEU A 661 13.56 -12.95 -17.47
N ILE A 662 14.00 -14.19 -17.69
CA ILE A 662 13.59 -15.34 -16.87
C ILE A 662 14.01 -15.15 -15.41
N ALA A 663 15.24 -14.73 -15.16
CA ALA A 663 15.75 -14.47 -13.81
C ALA A 663 14.95 -13.35 -13.11
N MET A 664 14.67 -12.25 -13.82
CA MET A 664 13.87 -11.14 -13.31
C MET A 664 12.44 -11.56 -13.00
N MET A 665 11.78 -12.31 -13.90
CA MET A 665 10.41 -12.80 -13.68
C MET A 665 10.34 -13.76 -12.49
N SER A 666 11.36 -14.60 -12.26
CA SER A 666 11.42 -15.48 -11.10
C SER A 666 11.47 -14.69 -9.78
N ASN A 667 12.35 -13.68 -9.70
CA ASN A 667 12.46 -12.82 -8.51
C ASN A 667 11.19 -11.98 -8.29
N SER A 668 10.64 -11.38 -9.36
CA SER A 668 9.37 -10.64 -9.29
C SER A 668 8.21 -11.52 -8.86
N TYR A 669 8.10 -12.75 -9.38
CA TYR A 669 7.05 -13.69 -9.00
C TYR A 669 7.09 -14.04 -7.51
N GLN A 670 8.28 -14.32 -6.96
CA GLN A 670 8.45 -14.62 -5.53
C GLN A 670 7.96 -13.45 -4.66
N TYR A 671 8.44 -12.24 -4.93
CA TYR A 671 8.03 -11.04 -4.19
C TYR A 671 6.51 -10.75 -4.28
N ILE A 672 5.92 -10.96 -5.46
CA ILE A 672 4.48 -10.75 -5.67
C ILE A 672 3.65 -11.86 -5.02
N SER A 673 4.12 -13.12 -5.07
CA SER A 673 3.45 -14.29 -4.51
C SER A 673 3.26 -14.15 -3.00
N ASP A 674 4.26 -13.64 -2.28
CA ASP A 674 4.18 -13.42 -0.83
C ASP A 674 3.02 -12.50 -0.40
N GLN A 675 2.57 -11.62 -1.30
CA GLN A 675 1.46 -10.68 -1.06
C GLN A 675 0.20 -11.02 -1.85
N ALA A 676 0.21 -12.08 -2.68
CA ALA A 676 -0.83 -12.34 -3.68
C ALA A 676 -2.23 -12.54 -3.09
N ASP A 677 -2.35 -13.11 -1.89
CA ASP A 677 -3.65 -13.29 -1.23
C ASP A 677 -4.26 -11.96 -0.75
N ILE A 678 -3.46 -11.08 -0.15
CA ILE A 678 -3.89 -9.74 0.31
C ILE A 678 -4.32 -8.90 -0.90
N GLU A 679 -3.52 -8.96 -1.95
CA GLU A 679 -3.73 -8.32 -3.25
C GLU A 679 -5.02 -8.79 -3.92
N TRP A 680 -5.22 -10.10 -3.97
CA TRP A 680 -6.41 -10.71 -4.55
C TRP A 680 -7.67 -10.35 -3.75
N LYS A 681 -7.64 -10.46 -2.42
CA LYS A 681 -8.77 -10.07 -1.55
C LYS A 681 -9.12 -8.59 -1.71
N PHE A 682 -8.13 -7.71 -1.85
CA PHE A 682 -8.36 -6.30 -2.13
C PHE A 682 -9.05 -6.08 -3.49
N ALA A 683 -8.51 -6.69 -4.56
CA ALA A 683 -9.10 -6.61 -5.90
C ALA A 683 -10.53 -7.18 -5.96
N ARG A 684 -10.77 -8.32 -5.29
CA ARG A 684 -12.09 -8.94 -5.14
C ARG A 684 -13.07 -8.04 -4.39
N SER A 685 -12.62 -7.39 -3.31
CA SER A 685 -13.48 -6.48 -2.52
C SER A 685 -13.87 -5.23 -3.31
N ARG A 686 -12.95 -4.72 -4.15
CA ARG A 686 -13.25 -3.63 -5.08
C ARG A 686 -14.32 -4.05 -6.09
N LEU A 687 -14.19 -5.24 -6.69
CA LEU A 687 -15.22 -5.79 -7.58
C LEU A 687 -16.57 -5.95 -6.86
N PHE A 688 -16.57 -6.42 -5.61
CA PHE A 688 -17.82 -6.61 -4.87
C PHE A 688 -18.57 -5.30 -4.64
N LEU A 689 -17.85 -4.22 -4.31
CA LEU A 689 -18.46 -2.91 -4.09
C LEU A 689 -19.16 -2.34 -5.32
N GLU A 690 -18.65 -2.63 -6.53
CA GLU A 690 -19.29 -2.21 -7.78
C GLU A 690 -20.71 -2.80 -7.94
N TYR A 691 -20.99 -3.98 -7.36
CA TYR A 691 -22.32 -4.61 -7.40
C TYR A 691 -23.18 -4.34 -6.16
N PHE A 692 -22.60 -3.80 -5.08
CA PHE A 692 -23.32 -3.45 -3.85
C PHE A 692 -24.17 -2.21 -4.02
N ASP A 693 -23.73 -1.27 -4.85
CA ASP A 693 -24.52 -0.08 -5.13
C ASP A 693 -25.77 -0.45 -5.97
N ASP A 694 -26.84 0.31 -5.78
CA ASP A 694 -28.12 0.09 -6.47
C ASP A 694 -28.06 0.48 -7.95
N THR A 695 -26.92 0.99 -8.41
CA THR A 695 -26.61 1.31 -9.80
C THR A 695 -26.31 0.03 -10.60
N ALA A 696 -26.60 0.06 -11.91
CA ALA A 696 -26.29 -1.04 -12.85
C ALA A 696 -26.91 -2.44 -12.56
N THR A 697 -28.15 -2.52 -12.07
CA THR A 697 -28.83 -3.81 -11.86
C THR A 697 -29.12 -4.61 -13.14
N LEU A 698 -29.26 -3.93 -14.28
CA LEU A 698 -29.62 -4.55 -15.56
C LEU A 698 -28.37 -4.84 -16.41
N PRO A 699 -28.16 -6.11 -16.86
CA PRO A 699 -27.08 -6.42 -17.78
C PRO A 699 -27.37 -5.90 -19.20
N PRO A 700 -26.33 -5.64 -20.02
CA PRO A 700 -26.50 -5.48 -21.47
C PRO A 700 -27.28 -6.68 -22.04
N PRO A 701 -28.14 -6.55 -23.05
CA PRO A 701 -28.58 -5.33 -23.73
C PRO A 701 -29.79 -4.65 -23.04
N PHE A 702 -30.33 -5.24 -21.98
CA PHE A 702 -31.54 -4.76 -21.30
C PHE A 702 -31.36 -3.42 -20.59
N ASN A 703 -30.13 -2.96 -20.43
CA ASN A 703 -29.79 -1.66 -19.85
C ASN A 703 -30.13 -0.45 -20.75
N ILE A 704 -30.33 -0.67 -22.06
CA ILE A 704 -30.75 0.39 -23.01
C ILE A 704 -32.21 0.75 -22.80
N VAL A 705 -33.05 -0.24 -22.44
CA VAL A 705 -34.49 -0.02 -22.26
C VAL A 705 -34.69 0.92 -21.06
N PRO A 706 -35.17 2.15 -21.27
CA PRO A 706 -35.31 3.10 -20.18
C PRO A 706 -36.39 2.60 -19.23
N SER A 707 -36.02 2.38 -17.96
CA SER A 707 -37.03 2.10 -16.94
C SER A 707 -38.02 3.29 -16.85
N PRO A 708 -39.30 3.05 -16.56
CA PRO A 708 -40.28 4.13 -16.37
C PRO A 708 -39.79 5.18 -15.35
N LYS A 709 -39.03 4.72 -14.35
CA LYS A 709 -38.35 5.54 -13.34
C LYS A 709 -37.27 6.44 -13.95
N SER A 710 -36.47 5.94 -14.89
CA SER A 710 -35.45 6.71 -15.61
C SER A 710 -36.09 7.80 -16.49
N ILE A 711 -37.20 7.49 -17.16
CA ILE A 711 -37.94 8.48 -17.95
C ILE A 711 -38.49 9.56 -17.02
N TYR A 712 -39.09 9.18 -15.89
CA TYR A 712 -39.57 10.12 -14.87
C TYR A 712 -38.44 11.02 -14.33
N TYR A 713 -37.28 10.45 -13.98
CA TYR A 713 -36.15 11.25 -13.50
C TYR A 713 -35.53 12.13 -14.59
N CYS A 714 -35.47 11.67 -15.84
CA CYS A 714 -35.02 12.47 -16.97
C CYS A 714 -35.96 13.64 -17.21
N LEU A 715 -37.27 13.39 -17.26
CA LEU A 715 -38.30 14.42 -17.37
C LEU A 715 -38.25 15.38 -16.18
N HIS A 716 -38.13 14.88 -14.95
CA HIS A 716 -38.00 15.71 -13.75
C HIS A 716 -36.71 16.55 -13.75
N TYR A 717 -35.59 16.00 -14.26
CA TYR A 717 -34.35 16.75 -14.41
C TYR A 717 -34.48 17.85 -15.46
N LEU A 718 -35.12 17.56 -16.60
CA LEU A 718 -35.41 18.54 -17.65
C LEU A 718 -36.38 19.61 -17.14
N THR A 719 -37.47 19.25 -16.45
CA THR A 719 -38.40 20.23 -15.88
C THR A 719 -37.75 21.04 -14.76
N LYS A 720 -36.88 20.44 -13.92
CA LYS A 720 -36.14 21.21 -12.92
C LYS A 720 -35.12 22.14 -13.55
N LYS A 721 -34.47 21.75 -14.65
CA LYS A 721 -33.56 22.64 -15.41
C LYS A 721 -34.33 23.80 -16.05
N LEU A 722 -35.56 23.55 -16.52
CA LEU A 722 -36.45 24.56 -17.10
C LEU A 722 -37.17 25.44 -16.04
N CYS A 723 -37.47 24.91 -14.85
CA CYS A 723 -38.22 25.58 -13.77
C CYS A 723 -37.35 26.10 -12.61
N ASN A 724 -36.03 25.92 -12.64
CA ASN A 724 -35.10 26.42 -11.60
C ASN A 724 -35.11 27.96 -11.43
N CYS A 725 -35.92 28.69 -12.21
CA CYS A 725 -36.18 30.11 -12.05
C CYS A 725 -37.18 30.45 -10.92
N THR A 726 -37.93 29.50 -10.34
CA THR A 726 -38.88 29.81 -9.25
C THR A 726 -38.27 29.62 -7.86
N LYS A 727 -37.96 30.73 -7.18
CA LYS A 727 -37.43 30.82 -5.80
C LYS A 727 -38.33 30.21 -4.69
N LEU A 728 -39.54 29.71 -5.01
CA LEU A 728 -40.51 29.28 -4.00
C LEU A 728 -40.20 27.94 -3.30
N GLN A 729 -39.35 27.05 -3.84
CA GLN A 729 -39.09 25.73 -3.24
C GLN A 729 -37.87 25.65 -2.29
N GLN A 730 -37.06 26.70 -2.18
CA GLN A 730 -35.88 26.68 -1.29
C GLN A 730 -36.20 26.54 0.22
N PRO A 731 -37.22 27.20 0.80
CA PRO A 731 -37.41 27.16 2.26
C PRO A 731 -37.95 25.82 2.79
N SER A 732 -38.79 25.11 2.02
CA SER A 732 -39.26 23.77 2.41
C SER A 732 -38.12 22.76 2.41
N LYS A 733 -37.24 22.85 1.41
CA LYS A 733 -36.03 22.03 1.29
C LYS A 733 -35.04 22.29 2.42
N GLN A 734 -34.88 23.55 2.85
CA GLN A 734 -34.05 23.88 4.01
C GLN A 734 -34.61 23.33 5.34
N LYS A 735 -35.94 23.34 5.51
CA LYS A 735 -36.58 22.74 6.70
C LYS A 735 -36.38 21.22 6.73
N SER A 736 -36.59 20.52 5.62
CA SER A 736 -36.34 19.07 5.56
C SER A 736 -34.87 18.74 5.83
N MET A 737 -33.93 19.50 5.24
CA MET A 737 -32.49 19.35 5.49
C MET A 737 -32.10 19.55 6.96
N ARG A 738 -32.70 20.53 7.68
CA ARG A 738 -32.46 20.73 9.11
C ARG A 738 -32.98 19.57 9.97
N VAL A 739 -34.17 19.06 9.68
CA VAL A 739 -34.74 17.91 10.40
C VAL A 739 -33.90 16.66 10.17
N GLU A 740 -33.46 16.45 8.93
CA GLU A 740 -32.61 15.32 8.56
C GLU A 740 -31.23 15.42 9.23
N SER A 741 -30.63 16.62 9.27
CA SER A 741 -29.38 16.89 10.00
C SER A 741 -29.51 16.63 11.51
N LYS A 742 -30.64 17.02 12.13
CA LYS A 742 -30.92 16.71 13.55
C LYS A 742 -31.07 15.21 13.78
N ASN A 743 -31.82 14.52 12.92
CA ASN A 743 -31.99 13.06 12.99
C ASN A 743 -30.66 12.33 12.80
N LEU A 744 -29.79 12.83 11.93
CA LEU A 744 -28.46 12.28 11.71
C LEU A 744 -27.56 12.50 12.94
N ALA A 745 -27.57 13.69 13.52
CA ALA A 745 -26.83 13.98 14.75
C ALA A 745 -27.28 13.08 15.92
N ILE A 746 -28.58 12.81 16.04
CA ILE A 746 -29.14 11.89 17.05
C ILE A 746 -28.69 10.45 16.77
N ARG A 747 -28.75 9.99 15.51
CA ARG A 747 -28.26 8.65 15.11
C ARG A 747 -26.76 8.48 15.33
N GLN A 748 -25.98 9.56 15.22
CA GLN A 748 -24.54 9.54 15.44
C GLN A 748 -24.16 9.50 16.94
N ARG A 749 -24.99 10.01 17.87
CA ARG A 749 -24.66 10.02 19.31
C ARG A 749 -24.28 8.63 19.88
N PRO A 750 -25.08 7.56 19.70
CA PRO A 750 -24.68 6.24 20.20
C PRO A 750 -23.52 5.64 19.41
N ARG A 751 -23.35 6.00 18.13
CA ARG A 751 -22.23 5.54 17.29
C ARG A 751 -20.88 6.11 17.76
N LYS A 752 -20.86 7.35 18.23
CA LYS A 752 -19.64 8.06 18.69
C LYS A 752 -19.11 7.60 20.05
N GLN A 753 -19.92 6.93 20.87
CA GLN A 753 -19.55 6.67 22.27
C GLN A 753 -19.16 5.23 22.60
N LEU A 754 -19.75 4.21 21.95
CA LEU A 754 -19.59 2.83 22.42
C LEU A 754 -18.54 1.98 21.67
N PRO A 755 -18.56 1.80 20.33
CA PRO A 755 -17.72 0.77 19.72
C PRO A 755 -16.26 1.20 19.50
N GLU A 756 -16.03 2.42 19.02
CA GLU A 756 -14.68 2.93 18.72
C GLU A 756 -13.85 3.12 19.99
N ASN A 757 -14.46 3.66 21.06
CA ASN A 757 -13.80 3.79 22.36
C ASN A 757 -13.50 2.42 22.99
N CYS A 758 -14.39 1.43 22.83
CA CYS A 758 -14.10 0.08 23.30
C CYS A 758 -12.95 -0.57 22.53
N ALA A 759 -12.86 -0.41 21.21
CA ALA A 759 -11.74 -0.92 20.43
C ALA A 759 -10.42 -0.20 20.77
N LYS A 760 -10.47 1.13 20.86
CA LYS A 760 -9.36 1.99 21.27
C LYS A 760 -8.82 1.61 22.66
N ASN A 761 -9.69 1.50 23.66
CA ASN A 761 -9.30 1.12 25.02
C ASN A 761 -8.77 -0.32 25.08
N ARG A 762 -9.37 -1.25 24.31
CA ARG A 762 -8.86 -2.63 24.21
C ARG A 762 -7.47 -2.68 23.58
N TYR A 763 -7.25 -1.92 22.51
CA TYR A 763 -5.94 -1.86 21.86
C TYR A 763 -4.89 -1.25 22.78
N SER A 764 -5.17 -0.10 23.40
CA SER A 764 -4.23 0.53 24.35
C SER A 764 -3.91 -0.42 25.51
N GLY A 765 -4.91 -1.13 26.05
CA GLY A 765 -4.70 -2.15 27.08
C GLY A 765 -3.88 -3.36 26.59
N ALA A 766 -4.14 -3.85 25.37
CA ALA A 766 -3.41 -4.96 24.78
C ALA A 766 -1.94 -4.60 24.45
N GLN A 767 -1.71 -3.40 23.92
CA GLN A 767 -0.39 -2.87 23.61
C GLN A 767 0.43 -2.66 24.88
N PHE A 768 -0.18 -2.07 25.92
CA PHE A 768 0.44 -1.92 27.23
C PHE A 768 0.83 -3.27 27.84
N HIS A 769 -0.07 -4.26 27.80
CA HIS A 769 0.24 -5.61 28.30
C HIS A 769 1.36 -6.31 27.51
N SER A 770 1.34 -6.19 26.17
CA SER A 770 2.36 -6.74 25.28
C SER A 770 3.73 -6.12 25.56
N ARG A 771 3.78 -4.79 25.71
CA ARG A 771 5.02 -4.06 26.03
C ARG A 771 5.55 -4.44 27.40
N ASN A 772 4.72 -4.46 28.44
CA ASN A 772 5.15 -4.84 29.78
C ASN A 772 5.65 -6.29 29.85
N LYS A 773 5.04 -7.20 29.07
CA LYS A 773 5.55 -8.56 28.93
C LYS A 773 6.93 -8.61 28.26
N LYS A 774 7.20 -7.75 27.27
CA LYS A 774 8.53 -7.62 26.64
C LYS A 774 9.55 -7.00 27.60
N LYS A 775 9.19 -5.93 28.30
CA LYS A 775 10.03 -5.28 29.33
C LYS A 775 10.43 -6.27 30.40
N THR A 776 9.47 -6.99 30.99
CA THR A 776 9.74 -8.01 32.02
C THR A 776 10.63 -9.14 31.50
N ALA A 777 10.42 -9.63 30.28
CA ALA A 777 11.28 -10.63 29.66
C ALA A 777 12.72 -10.11 29.41
N MET A 778 12.88 -8.84 29.05
CA MET A 778 14.19 -8.21 28.83
C MET A 778 14.91 -7.95 30.15
N ALA A 779 14.20 -7.46 31.17
CA ALA A 779 14.72 -7.30 32.52
C ALA A 779 15.16 -8.65 33.12
N GLU A 780 14.39 -9.72 32.92
CA GLU A 780 14.77 -11.06 33.34
C GLU A 780 16.04 -11.56 32.64
N ARG A 781 16.23 -11.23 31.34
CA ARG A 781 17.48 -11.51 30.62
C ARG A 781 18.65 -10.69 31.14
N ARG A 782 18.47 -9.39 31.40
CA ARG A 782 19.51 -8.53 32.00
C ARG A 782 19.93 -9.04 33.39
N LEU A 783 18.96 -9.46 34.21
CA LEU A 783 19.23 -10.02 35.53
C LEU A 783 19.92 -11.39 35.44
N LYS A 784 19.56 -12.22 34.46
CA LYS A 784 20.26 -13.49 34.18
C LYS A 784 21.70 -13.26 33.71
N ASN A 785 21.93 -12.29 32.83
CA ASN A 785 23.26 -11.95 32.32
C ASN A 785 24.15 -11.37 33.44
N SER A 786 23.63 -10.44 34.24
CA SER A 786 24.35 -9.89 35.40
C SER A 786 24.58 -10.95 36.48
N ALA A 787 23.64 -11.85 36.73
CA ALA A 787 23.86 -12.99 37.63
C ALA A 787 24.88 -14.00 37.09
N LEU A 788 25.02 -14.13 35.77
CA LEU A 788 26.08 -14.93 35.14
C LEU A 788 27.44 -14.28 35.37
N LEU A 789 27.55 -12.98 35.13
CA LEU A 789 28.76 -12.19 35.38
C LEU A 789 29.17 -12.26 36.86
N LEU A 790 28.22 -12.11 37.79
CA LEU A 790 28.49 -12.23 39.23
C LEU A 790 28.94 -13.63 39.67
N LYS A 791 28.63 -14.68 38.91
CA LYS A 791 29.15 -16.04 39.17
C LYS A 791 30.57 -16.25 38.67
N GLU A 792 31.01 -15.47 37.69
CA GLU A 792 32.39 -15.50 37.18
C GLU A 792 33.36 -14.68 38.06
N PHE A 793 32.85 -13.80 38.92
CA PHE A 793 33.67 -13.10 39.92
C PHE A 793 33.83 -13.94 41.21
N PRO A 794 35.06 -14.30 41.61
CA PRO A 794 35.31 -14.85 42.94
C PRO A 794 35.09 -13.73 43.98
N VAL A 795 34.00 -13.83 44.75
CA VAL A 795 33.73 -12.96 45.89
C VAL A 795 34.57 -13.43 47.09
N PRO A 796 35.70 -12.78 47.41
CA PRO A 796 35.93 -12.53 48.84
C PRO A 796 36.73 -11.24 49.10
N GLN A 797 36.07 -10.16 49.53
CA GLN A 797 36.70 -9.17 50.42
C GLN A 797 35.75 -8.18 51.12
N MET A 798 34.49 -8.03 50.70
CA MET A 798 33.58 -7.05 51.33
C MET A 798 33.05 -7.42 52.73
N PHE A 799 33.20 -8.66 53.20
CA PHE A 799 32.77 -9.06 54.55
C PHE A 799 33.82 -8.87 55.66
N LYS A 800 35.05 -8.42 55.35
CA LYS A 800 36.14 -8.27 56.34
C LYS A 800 36.49 -6.82 56.74
N ALA A 801 35.87 -5.81 56.13
CA ALA A 801 36.15 -4.39 56.42
C ALA A 801 35.14 -3.72 57.38
N GLY A 802 33.94 -4.29 57.56
CA GLY A 802 32.89 -3.73 58.43
C GLY A 802 33.01 -4.02 59.94
N GLN A 803 33.93 -4.90 60.34
CA GLN A 803 34.09 -5.31 61.75
C GLN A 803 35.38 -4.80 62.41
N ARG A 804 36.24 -4.07 61.69
CA ARG A 804 37.57 -3.66 62.20
C ARG A 804 37.67 -2.23 62.76
N ASN A 805 36.59 -1.44 62.71
CA ASN A 805 36.59 -0.06 63.24
C ASN A 805 35.78 0.11 64.54
N MET A 806 35.60 -0.96 65.31
CA MET A 806 34.88 -0.93 66.60
C MET A 806 35.65 -1.73 67.65
N SER A 807 36.83 -1.27 68.05
CA SER A 807 37.46 -1.73 69.29
C SER A 807 38.63 -0.83 69.70
N ILE A 808 38.51 -0.30 70.92
CA ILE A 808 39.56 0.08 71.89
C ILE A 808 39.90 1.57 72.01
N SER A 809 39.63 2.06 73.23
CA SER A 809 39.93 3.35 73.89
C SER A 809 38.78 4.36 73.82
N SER A 810 38.07 4.73 74.89
CA SER A 810 38.43 4.78 76.31
C SER A 810 37.15 4.76 77.20
N ILE A 811 37.17 3.88 78.19
CA ILE A 811 36.42 3.90 79.46
C ILE A 811 37.26 4.87 80.35
N GLN A 812 36.80 5.94 80.99
CA GLN A 812 35.83 6.18 82.08
C GLN A 812 36.04 7.69 82.38
N SER A 813 35.15 8.54 82.86
CA SER A 813 33.98 8.47 83.73
C SER A 813 33.44 9.90 83.85
N ASN A 814 32.18 10.08 84.28
CA ASN A 814 31.47 11.37 84.47
C ASN A 814 30.90 12.04 83.21
N GLY A 815 29.71 12.63 83.39
CA GLY A 815 29.35 13.85 82.66
C GLY A 815 28.23 13.75 81.63
N ARG A 816 26.98 13.67 82.10
CA ARG A 816 25.90 14.62 81.78
C ARG A 816 25.95 15.27 80.37
N LEU A 817 25.10 14.82 79.43
CA LEU A 817 24.34 15.62 78.44
C LEU A 817 23.44 14.70 77.56
N LYS A 818 22.14 15.07 77.43
CA LYS A 818 21.10 14.44 76.57
C LYS A 818 21.31 14.83 75.09
N PRO A 819 20.86 14.01 74.12
CA PRO A 819 19.68 14.40 73.30
C PRO A 819 18.80 13.18 72.90
N SER A 820 17.50 13.09 73.21
CA SER A 820 16.35 13.50 72.35
C SER A 820 16.54 13.10 70.88
N PHE A 821 15.80 12.21 70.22
CA PHE A 821 14.43 11.72 70.30
C PHE A 821 14.40 10.29 69.72
N MET A 822 13.74 9.32 70.37
CA MET A 822 13.13 8.20 69.64
C MET A 822 11.83 8.72 69.02
N PRO A 823 11.40 8.20 67.87
CA PRO A 823 10.27 7.28 67.99
C PRO A 823 10.39 6.02 67.12
N SER A 824 10.03 4.92 67.79
CA SER A 824 9.34 3.74 67.26
C SER A 824 9.88 3.07 66.00
N SER A 825 10.60 1.98 66.28
CA SER A 825 10.42 0.69 65.61
C SER A 825 8.99 0.46 65.10
N SER A 826 8.77 0.55 63.78
CA SER A 826 7.69 -0.16 63.11
C SER A 826 8.30 -1.27 62.25
N LYS A 827 8.14 -2.49 62.75
CA LYS A 827 8.43 -3.78 62.13
C LYS A 827 8.08 -3.77 60.64
N LEU A 828 9.05 -3.66 59.73
CA LEU A 828 8.89 -4.14 58.35
C LEU A 828 9.09 -5.66 58.38
N SER A 829 8.02 -6.33 58.79
CA SER A 829 7.86 -7.77 58.67
C SER A 829 7.94 -8.16 57.19
N TRP A 830 8.82 -9.11 56.89
CA TRP A 830 8.94 -9.87 55.64
C TRP A 830 7.65 -10.57 55.16
N SER A 831 6.51 -10.28 55.78
CA SER A 831 5.18 -10.75 55.39
C SER A 831 4.43 -9.80 54.44
N ASN A 832 4.81 -8.52 54.30
CA ASN A 832 4.07 -7.56 53.47
C ASN A 832 4.49 -7.50 51.97
N LEU A 833 5.69 -7.98 51.61
CA LEU A 833 6.08 -8.11 50.19
C LEU A 833 5.42 -9.32 49.48
N LYS A 834 5.00 -10.34 50.22
CA LYS A 834 4.16 -11.43 49.68
C LYS A 834 2.69 -11.05 49.52
N VAL A 835 2.22 -9.96 50.13
CA VAL A 835 0.80 -9.52 50.07
C VAL A 835 0.52 -8.54 48.93
N LYS A 836 1.53 -7.78 48.43
CA LYS A 836 1.41 -6.98 47.20
C LYS A 836 1.63 -7.82 45.92
N ALA A 837 2.49 -8.85 45.97
CA ALA A 837 2.68 -9.80 44.87
C ALA A 837 1.58 -10.89 44.76
N SER A 838 0.81 -11.14 45.82
CA SER A 838 -0.35 -12.07 45.80
C SER A 838 -1.72 -11.40 45.57
N ARG A 839 -1.78 -10.05 45.52
CA ARG A 839 -2.99 -9.31 45.08
C ARG A 839 -3.07 -9.16 43.56
N LEU A 840 -1.97 -9.34 42.83
CA LEU A 840 -1.93 -9.41 41.36
C LEU A 840 -2.13 -10.84 40.81
N SER A 841 -2.09 -11.88 41.66
CA SER A 841 -2.33 -13.27 41.26
C SER A 841 -3.71 -13.84 41.66
N LYS A 842 -4.59 -13.01 42.26
CA LYS A 842 -5.95 -13.38 42.70
C LYS A 842 -7.12 -12.81 41.89
N SER A 843 -6.87 -12.24 40.70
CA SER A 843 -7.92 -11.93 39.70
C SER A 843 -8.28 -13.13 38.79
N LYS A 844 -7.89 -14.35 39.17
CA LYS A 844 -8.27 -15.62 38.53
C LYS A 844 -9.18 -16.41 39.47
N SER A 845 -10.46 -16.05 39.55
CA SER A 845 -11.60 -16.90 39.93
C SER A 845 -12.83 -16.01 40.09
N ILE A 846 -14.00 -16.45 39.59
CA ILE A 846 -15.33 -15.77 39.59
C ILE A 846 -15.42 -14.76 38.42
N ASP A 847 -15.97 -15.07 37.24
CA ASP A 847 -17.29 -15.63 36.97
C ASP A 847 -17.28 -16.91 36.12
N THR A 848 -17.59 -18.01 36.79
CA THR A 848 -18.30 -19.16 36.25
C THR A 848 -19.79 -18.94 36.54
N THR A 849 -20.63 -18.69 35.53
CA THR A 849 -22.04 -19.17 35.41
C THR A 849 -22.78 -18.40 34.31
N HIS A 850 -22.72 -18.91 33.08
CA HIS A 850 -23.80 -18.98 32.07
C HIS A 850 -23.12 -19.51 30.79
N LEU A 851 -23.03 -20.83 30.61
CA LEU A 851 -23.99 -21.58 29.81
C LEU A 851 -24.43 -20.82 28.55
N ASP A 852 -23.70 -21.04 27.46
CA ASP A 852 -24.34 -21.62 26.29
C ASP A 852 -23.41 -22.65 25.63
N VAL A 853 -23.84 -23.90 25.78
CA VAL A 853 -23.27 -25.11 25.19
C VAL A 853 -23.74 -25.14 23.75
N THR A 854 -22.90 -24.73 22.79
CA THR A 854 -23.03 -25.23 21.41
C THR A 854 -21.74 -25.00 20.59
N ARG A 855 -21.21 -26.11 20.08
CA ARG A 855 -20.23 -26.23 18.99
C ARG A 855 -18.74 -26.12 19.32
N LEU A 856 -18.32 -26.91 20.33
CA LEU A 856 -17.16 -27.78 20.18
C LEU A 856 -17.61 -29.06 19.43
N HIS A 857 -17.48 -29.08 18.10
CA HIS A 857 -17.47 -30.30 17.28
C HIS A 857 -16.97 -29.95 15.86
N ALA A 858 -15.69 -29.61 15.74
CA ALA A 858 -14.97 -29.61 14.47
C ALA A 858 -13.44 -29.76 14.68
N LEU A 859 -13.06 -30.63 15.61
CA LEU A 859 -11.76 -31.29 15.62
C LEU A 859 -12.02 -32.74 15.22
N SER A 860 -11.74 -33.09 13.97
CA SER A 860 -11.31 -34.42 13.52
C SER A 860 -11.47 -34.52 12.00
N LYS A 861 -10.40 -34.15 11.29
CA LYS A 861 -9.90 -34.85 10.10
C LYS A 861 -8.57 -34.21 9.69
N LYS A 862 -7.51 -34.69 10.33
CA LYS A 862 -6.15 -34.67 9.78
C LYS A 862 -6.16 -35.54 8.52
N SER A 863 -5.71 -34.98 7.40
CA SER A 863 -5.05 -35.75 6.34
C SER A 863 -3.60 -35.27 6.28
N PRO A 864 -2.61 -36.13 6.54
CA PRO A 864 -1.19 -35.78 6.40
C PRO A 864 -0.76 -36.06 4.95
N LEU A 865 0.07 -35.21 4.35
CA LEU A 865 1.02 -35.54 3.26
C LEU A 865 1.76 -34.26 2.82
N GLN A 866 2.93 -34.04 3.40
CA GLN A 866 4.20 -33.65 2.76
C GLN A 866 5.15 -33.08 3.83
N LYS A 867 5.92 -34.02 4.40
CA LYS A 867 7.21 -33.79 5.08
C LYS A 867 8.32 -33.74 4.01
N GLN A 868 9.46 -33.17 4.41
CA GLN A 868 10.71 -32.87 3.69
C GLN A 868 10.71 -31.41 3.18
N ALA A 869 11.50 -30.46 3.70
CA ALA A 869 12.79 -30.57 4.35
C ALA A 869 13.10 -29.37 5.30
N HIS A 870 14.04 -29.63 6.22
CA HIS A 870 14.81 -28.72 7.06
C HIS A 870 14.13 -28.00 8.25
N THR A 871 14.10 -28.73 9.37
CA THR A 871 14.43 -28.19 10.70
C THR A 871 15.58 -29.01 11.28
N SER A 872 16.77 -28.42 11.40
CA SER A 872 17.82 -28.76 12.36
C SER A 872 17.97 -27.52 13.25
N PHE A 873 17.79 -27.64 14.58
CA PHE A 873 18.87 -27.80 15.56
C PHE A 873 19.95 -26.73 15.42
N ASP A 874 20.51 -26.11 16.45
CA ASP A 874 20.20 -25.91 17.86
C ASP A 874 21.18 -24.80 18.30
N THR A 875 21.00 -24.29 19.50
CA THR A 875 21.83 -23.30 20.19
C THR A 875 23.33 -23.64 20.34
N SER A 876 24.21 -22.68 20.01
CA SER A 876 25.51 -22.38 20.66
C SER A 876 25.93 -20.98 20.20
N SER A 877 25.96 -19.90 21.00
CA SER A 877 26.78 -19.59 22.18
C SER A 877 28.29 -19.49 21.89
N LEU A 878 28.83 -18.31 22.22
CA LEU A 878 30.23 -17.93 22.50
C LEU A 878 31.15 -17.50 21.33
N ASN A 879 31.51 -16.21 21.41
CA ASN A 879 32.85 -15.60 21.38
C ASN A 879 33.81 -15.91 20.21
N ASP A 880 34.15 -14.88 19.45
CA ASP A 880 35.54 -14.42 19.26
C ASP A 880 35.54 -13.14 18.41
N ASP A 881 35.62 -11.99 19.08
CA ASP A 881 36.10 -10.73 18.50
C ASP A 881 37.22 -10.24 19.45
N THR A 882 38.44 -10.76 19.23
CA THR A 882 39.69 -10.17 19.71
C THR A 882 40.80 -10.51 18.72
N ASP A 883 41.60 -9.49 18.44
CA ASP A 883 42.95 -9.50 17.85
C ASP A 883 43.03 -9.63 16.31
N GLU A 884 43.21 -8.51 15.62
CA GLU A 884 44.58 -8.07 15.25
C GLU A 884 44.59 -6.71 14.54
N LEU A 885 45.62 -5.95 14.92
CA LEU A 885 46.08 -4.69 14.36
C LEU A 885 46.29 -4.72 12.83
N LEU A 886 45.62 -3.79 12.13
CA LEU A 886 46.16 -2.92 11.07
C LEU A 886 45.21 -1.75 10.79
#